data_AF-A0AAV6P356-F1
#
_entry.id   AF-A0AAV6P356-F1
#
_cell.length_a   1.000
_cell.length_b   1.000
_cell.length_c   1.000
_cell.angle_alpha   90.00
_cell.angle_beta   90.00
_cell.angle_gamma   90.00
#
_symmetry.space_group_name_H-M   'P 1'
#
loop_
_entity.id
_entity.type
_entity.pdbx_description
1 polymer ?
#
loop_
_entity_poly.entity_id
_entity_poly.type
_entity_poly.pdbx_seq_one_letter_code
_entity_poly.pdbx_strand_id
1 'polypeptide(L)'
;MAISQIYFTATAFFLLQLISSPIHGHVGRHEQEAAAADRISSLPGQPEVSFEQFSGYVTVNHVAGRALFYWLTEASLQPLSKPLVVWLNGGPGCSSIAYGASEEIGPFRINKTASGLVTNKFSWNSVANLLFLETPAGVGFSYTNRSSELLDTGDRRTAKDSLEFLVRWLDRFPRYKNRDVFLTGESYAGHYVPQLAREILAYNAKSSHPIHLKGIMVGNAVTDNYYDNLGTVTYWWSHAMISDKTYHELINTCDFSRQKESNECESLYTYAMDKEFGNIDQYNIYAPPCNHSDGSLATRQSTMRLPHRPHRAFRQMAGYDPCTEKYAEIYYNRPDVQKALHANITKIPYRWTACSEILNRNWNDTDVSILPIYRELISSGMRVWVFSGDVDSVVPVTATRYSISQLKLTTKVPWYPWYVKNQVGGWTEVYEGLTFATVRGAGHEVPLFKPRAALQLFKSFIKGEPFRGSSTSLFSSNFREFSLCFELNLLKPFVFGVHFFVDTACCSWALFVVDFWHMGDCEFVGSDLVGEEQLIAAANCIIKALSSNISLSDDTKSVMVDLCSKLSLITTQNHQIGVTKDRDVGLVDEIESRLNVVQKKIMGWEADQSMIWDSAFPNDACDYLNAADDAWELVGKLESLCFEDEHGYELSRKAHDVLQTAMARLEEEFRHLLAKSSLEYEPESVSSHVTEDSVEEGSTSLYRDESFESSVRSCSVGRTLENSIIDLVNSDAVIELRGIANVMFKAGYDQECIQAYNHLRREALNECLSMLEMEKMSIEDVLKMDWVTLNSKIRKWNRAMKRFVRVYLASEKFLCDQVFGDEGLVSLSCFVESSKASMLQLLNFGEAMAIGPHPPEKLNRILEMYEVVGEHLSDIDTLYCDDVGYLVRIEYHDVLNSLGKSVTATFLEFGKAIAANTSPNAFAGGGIHHLTKYVMNYLLILTDYGDSLNVLLGDGEDVYPNSPSSSENPSREEEKEGEFSPMARHFRSVATILESNLEEKSKQYKDPALQHFFLMNNIHYMAQKVRGSELSQIFGEDWVRKRYMNFQQHVLNYKRASWNSIVLYLMEDGVQHPGSNSVSRNVLKERLRSFNVAFEEIYKTQTSWIVHDSRLRDDLRISTSLQVIPAYRAFFGRCNNHVSDKLIKYTPDDLEGFLLDLFEGSPKSLANTNWR
;
A
#
# COMPACT_ATOMS: atom_id res chain seq x y z
N MET A 1 -19.63 -25.34 89.47
CA MET A 1 -20.30 -24.13 88.96
C MET A 1 -19.63 -23.73 87.64
N ALA A 2 -20.16 -24.14 86.48
CA ALA A 2 -19.48 -23.91 85.19
C ALA A 2 -20.41 -23.86 83.95
N ILE A 3 -21.74 -23.81 84.14
CA ILE A 3 -22.73 -23.92 83.04
C ILE A 3 -23.69 -22.71 82.98
N SER A 4 -23.84 -21.96 84.07
CA SER A 4 -24.80 -20.85 84.17
C SER A 4 -24.39 -19.55 83.46
N GLN A 5 -23.17 -19.46 82.93
CA GLN A 5 -22.58 -18.18 82.48
C GLN A 5 -22.46 -18.06 80.94
N ILE A 6 -22.64 -19.15 80.20
CA ILE A 6 -22.60 -19.18 78.73
C ILE A 6 -23.97 -18.82 78.13
N TYR A 7 -25.07 -19.22 78.78
CA TYR A 7 -26.43 -18.93 78.31
C TYR A 7 -26.80 -17.44 78.38
N PHE A 8 -26.22 -16.68 79.31
CA PHE A 8 -26.55 -15.26 79.48
C PHE A 8 -25.86 -14.33 78.46
N THR A 9 -24.72 -14.74 77.91
CA THR A 9 -24.04 -14.02 76.82
C THR A 9 -24.68 -14.29 75.45
N ALA A 10 -25.16 -15.51 75.21
CA ALA A 10 -25.79 -15.90 73.95
C ALA A 10 -27.12 -15.16 73.69
N THR A 11 -27.97 -15.02 74.71
CA THR A 11 -29.27 -14.33 74.57
C THR A 11 -29.12 -12.81 74.44
N ALA A 12 -28.13 -12.20 75.11
CA ALA A 12 -27.85 -10.77 74.98
C ALA A 12 -27.41 -10.39 73.54
N PHE A 13 -26.61 -11.24 72.90
CA PHE A 13 -26.13 -11.00 71.52
C PHE A 13 -27.28 -11.06 70.49
N PHE A 14 -28.19 -12.04 70.63
CA PHE A 14 -29.37 -12.17 69.75
C PHE A 14 -30.37 -11.02 69.91
N LEU A 15 -30.56 -10.49 71.14
CA LEU A 15 -31.45 -9.35 71.37
C LEU A 15 -30.89 -8.02 70.86
N LEU A 16 -29.56 -7.83 70.89
CA LEU A 16 -28.92 -6.63 70.33
C LEU A 16 -29.01 -6.59 68.79
N GLN A 17 -28.96 -7.74 68.10
CA GLN A 17 -29.16 -7.81 66.65
C GLN A 17 -30.61 -7.54 66.19
N LEU A 18 -31.60 -7.55 67.10
CA LEU A 18 -33.02 -7.31 66.79
C LEU A 18 -33.52 -5.90 67.12
N ILE A 19 -32.67 -5.01 67.66
CA ILE A 19 -33.06 -3.66 68.09
C ILE A 19 -32.32 -2.55 67.31
N SER A 20 -31.20 -2.86 66.64
CA SER A 20 -30.55 -1.94 65.69
C SER A 20 -31.11 -2.08 64.26
N SER A 21 -32.38 -1.71 64.03
CA SER A 21 -32.99 -1.71 62.69
C SER A 21 -32.24 -0.77 61.73
N PRO A 22 -31.58 -1.26 60.66
CA PRO A 22 -30.95 -0.38 59.69
C PRO A 22 -32.00 0.08 58.68
N ILE A 23 -32.27 1.39 58.65
CA ILE A 23 -33.15 2.04 57.65
C ILE A 23 -32.67 1.79 56.20
N HIS A 24 -31.41 1.38 56.02
CA HIS A 24 -30.82 0.98 54.73
C HIS A 24 -31.45 -0.28 54.12
N GLY A 25 -32.11 -1.14 54.90
CA GLY A 25 -32.66 -2.42 54.40
C GLY A 25 -33.74 -2.28 53.31
N HIS A 26 -34.40 -1.12 53.24
CA HIS A 26 -35.41 -0.84 52.20
C HIS A 26 -34.81 -0.20 50.94
N VAL A 27 -33.67 0.50 51.07
CA VAL A 27 -33.03 1.28 50.00
C VAL A 27 -32.32 0.36 49.01
N GLY A 28 -31.40 -0.49 49.48
CA GLY A 28 -30.61 -1.36 48.59
C GLY A 28 -31.42 -2.37 47.78
N ARG A 29 -32.64 -2.71 48.24
CA ARG A 29 -33.58 -3.54 47.48
C ARG A 29 -34.22 -2.75 46.33
N HIS A 30 -34.62 -1.51 46.59
CA HIS A 30 -35.22 -0.60 45.61
C HIS A 30 -34.19 -0.12 44.57
N GLU A 31 -32.90 -0.04 44.94
CA GLU A 31 -31.76 0.20 44.02
C GLU A 31 -31.53 -0.99 43.09
N GLN A 32 -31.51 -2.22 43.62
CA GLN A 32 -31.39 -3.44 42.79
C GLN A 32 -32.59 -3.62 41.84
N GLU A 33 -33.80 -3.33 42.30
CA GLU A 33 -35.01 -3.32 41.46
C GLU A 33 -34.94 -2.24 40.37
N ALA A 34 -34.36 -1.06 40.65
CA ALA A 34 -34.15 -0.01 39.65
C ALA A 34 -33.06 -0.36 38.61
N ALA A 35 -31.96 -1.00 39.00
CA ALA A 35 -30.95 -1.50 38.05
C ALA A 35 -31.52 -2.63 37.16
N ALA A 36 -32.35 -3.52 37.73
CA ALA A 36 -33.01 -4.57 36.97
C ALA A 36 -34.05 -4.02 35.96
N ALA A 37 -34.70 -2.90 36.27
CA ALA A 37 -35.66 -2.26 35.37
C ALA A 37 -35.02 -1.62 34.12
N ASP A 38 -33.75 -1.21 34.19
CA ASP A 38 -33.01 -0.69 33.04
C ASP A 38 -32.47 -1.79 32.09
N ARG A 39 -32.63 -3.08 32.43
CA ARG A 39 -32.01 -4.22 31.71
C ARG A 39 -32.65 -4.45 30.34
N ILE A 40 -31.87 -4.30 29.26
CA ILE A 40 -32.30 -4.62 27.90
C ILE A 40 -32.31 -6.14 27.74
N SER A 41 -33.44 -6.72 27.30
CA SER A 41 -33.51 -8.17 27.02
C SER A 41 -32.85 -8.55 25.70
N SER A 42 -33.17 -7.82 24.62
CA SER A 42 -32.50 -7.87 23.32
C SER A 42 -32.93 -6.65 22.49
N LEU A 43 -32.09 -6.16 21.59
CA LEU A 43 -32.43 -5.12 20.63
C LEU A 43 -33.02 -5.71 19.33
N PRO A 44 -33.88 -4.99 18.59
CA PRO A 44 -34.43 -5.49 17.32
C PRO A 44 -33.34 -5.83 16.29
N GLY A 45 -33.31 -7.09 15.85
CA GLY A 45 -32.29 -7.59 14.92
C GLY A 45 -30.89 -7.71 15.53
N GLN A 46 -30.78 -7.83 16.86
CA GLN A 46 -29.52 -8.10 17.55
C GLN A 46 -29.12 -9.59 17.46
N PRO A 47 -27.84 -9.91 17.22
CA PRO A 47 -27.35 -11.29 17.38
C PRO A 47 -27.33 -11.72 18.86
N GLU A 48 -27.23 -13.02 19.10
CA GLU A 48 -27.06 -13.57 20.45
C GLU A 48 -25.74 -13.09 21.09
N VAL A 49 -25.78 -12.83 22.39
CA VAL A 49 -24.63 -12.35 23.18
C VAL A 49 -24.63 -12.91 24.60
N SER A 50 -23.44 -13.10 25.16
CA SER A 50 -23.23 -13.64 26.52
C SER A 50 -23.18 -12.56 27.62
N PHE A 51 -23.30 -11.27 27.28
CA PHE A 51 -23.17 -10.16 28.22
C PHE A 51 -24.52 -9.50 28.55
N GLU A 52 -24.64 -8.97 29.77
CA GLU A 52 -25.77 -8.11 30.12
C GLU A 52 -25.59 -6.69 29.56
N GLN A 53 -26.70 -6.01 29.29
CA GLN A 53 -26.72 -4.62 28.85
C GLN A 53 -27.93 -3.89 29.44
N PHE A 54 -27.75 -2.60 29.72
CA PHE A 54 -28.72 -1.79 30.46
C PHE A 54 -28.77 -0.39 29.86
N SER A 55 -29.97 0.17 29.70
CA SER A 55 -30.14 1.54 29.25
C SER A 55 -31.37 2.17 29.87
N GLY A 56 -31.31 3.49 30.03
CA GLY A 56 -32.34 4.25 30.71
C GLY A 56 -31.85 5.64 31.06
N TYR A 57 -32.58 6.30 31.96
CA TYR A 57 -32.37 7.71 32.29
C TYR A 57 -31.94 7.91 33.74
N VAL A 58 -30.99 8.81 33.95
CA VAL A 58 -30.59 9.34 35.26
C VAL A 58 -30.90 10.83 35.29
N THR A 59 -31.84 11.24 36.14
CA THR A 59 -32.17 12.66 36.33
C THR A 59 -31.03 13.35 37.07
N VAL A 60 -30.37 14.30 36.40
CA VAL A 60 -29.27 15.12 36.96
C VAL A 60 -29.79 16.42 37.58
N ASN A 61 -30.94 16.94 37.13
CA ASN A 61 -31.54 18.13 37.73
C ASN A 61 -33.09 18.07 37.71
N HIS A 62 -33.69 17.83 38.88
CA HIS A 62 -35.15 17.74 39.03
C HIS A 62 -35.89 19.06 38.78
N VAL A 63 -35.27 20.22 39.02
CA VAL A 63 -35.89 21.56 38.84
C VAL A 63 -35.94 21.97 37.36
N ALA A 64 -34.99 21.46 36.58
CA ALA A 64 -34.97 21.53 35.11
C ALA A 64 -35.79 20.42 34.44
N GLY A 65 -36.04 19.30 35.14
CA GLY A 65 -36.48 18.06 34.51
C GLY A 65 -35.41 17.50 33.56
N ARG A 66 -34.13 17.72 33.87
CA ARG A 66 -32.98 17.34 33.05
C ARG A 66 -32.50 15.95 33.40
N ALA A 67 -32.44 15.07 32.41
CA ALA A 67 -31.95 13.70 32.56
C ALA A 67 -31.05 13.32 31.40
N LEU A 68 -29.96 12.61 31.72
CA LEU A 68 -29.07 12.04 30.72
C LEU A 68 -29.43 10.56 30.51
N PHE A 69 -29.42 10.16 29.24
CA PHE A 69 -29.58 8.79 28.78
C PHE A 69 -28.22 8.10 28.70
N TYR A 70 -28.20 6.79 28.96
CA TYR A 70 -26.98 6.00 28.94
C TYR A 70 -27.24 4.59 28.38
N TRP A 71 -26.18 3.95 27.91
CA TRP A 71 -26.16 2.52 27.59
C TRP A 71 -24.90 1.88 28.20
N LEU A 72 -25.10 1.00 29.18
CA LEU A 72 -24.08 0.11 29.71
C LEU A 72 -24.09 -1.18 28.86
N THR A 73 -22.92 -1.58 28.38
CA THR A 73 -22.67 -2.93 27.85
C THR A 73 -21.60 -3.59 28.73
N GLU A 74 -21.96 -4.68 29.39
CA GLU A 74 -21.02 -5.36 30.30
C GLU A 74 -19.97 -6.15 29.53
N ALA A 75 -18.87 -6.47 30.22
CA ALA A 75 -17.77 -7.20 29.59
C ALA A 75 -18.17 -8.66 29.30
N SER A 76 -17.85 -9.16 28.11
CA SER A 76 -18.27 -10.49 27.65
C SER A 76 -17.71 -11.66 28.46
N LEU A 77 -16.64 -11.43 29.24
CA LEU A 77 -16.04 -12.40 30.15
C LEU A 77 -15.81 -11.80 31.53
N GLN A 78 -16.40 -12.44 32.55
CA GLN A 78 -16.25 -12.11 33.97
C GLN A 78 -16.54 -10.61 34.29
N PRO A 79 -17.71 -10.05 33.91
CA PRO A 79 -17.97 -8.61 33.98
C PRO A 79 -17.74 -7.99 35.36
N LEU A 80 -18.03 -8.72 36.44
CA LEU A 80 -17.79 -8.31 37.83
C LEU A 80 -16.30 -8.05 38.17
N SER A 81 -15.36 -8.65 37.42
CA SER A 81 -13.91 -8.47 37.63
C SER A 81 -13.32 -7.28 36.85
N LYS A 82 -14.04 -6.76 35.86
CA LYS A 82 -13.52 -5.78 34.91
C LYS A 82 -13.76 -4.33 35.40
N PRO A 83 -12.91 -3.37 34.99
CA PRO A 83 -13.13 -1.95 35.27
C PRO A 83 -14.40 -1.41 34.59
N LEU A 84 -14.78 -0.19 34.97
CA LEU A 84 -15.77 0.61 34.27
C LEU A 84 -15.05 1.62 33.37
N VAL A 85 -15.48 1.73 32.11
CA VAL A 85 -14.93 2.67 31.13
C VAL A 85 -16.09 3.51 30.61
N VAL A 86 -16.07 4.81 30.92
CA VAL A 86 -17.08 5.77 30.46
C VAL A 86 -16.65 6.32 29.11
N TRP A 87 -17.51 6.19 28.08
CA TRP A 87 -17.29 6.82 26.78
C TRP A 87 -18.11 8.10 26.66
N LEU A 88 -17.41 9.18 26.30
CA LEU A 88 -17.97 10.49 26.00
C LEU A 88 -17.59 10.82 24.56
N ASN A 89 -18.57 11.05 23.68
CA ASN A 89 -18.28 11.42 22.30
C ASN A 89 -17.76 12.86 22.18
N GLY A 90 -16.99 13.09 21.12
CA GLY A 90 -16.74 14.43 20.60
C GLY A 90 -17.78 14.85 19.58
N GLY A 91 -17.64 16.10 19.11
CA GLY A 91 -18.73 16.90 18.56
C GLY A 91 -19.66 17.39 19.70
N PRO A 92 -19.75 18.70 19.99
CA PRO A 92 -20.34 19.19 21.25
C PRO A 92 -21.84 18.90 21.47
N GLY A 93 -22.53 18.38 20.45
CA GLY A 93 -23.91 17.92 20.51
C GLY A 93 -24.11 16.48 20.02
N CYS A 94 -23.05 15.67 19.90
CA CYS A 94 -23.07 14.39 19.21
C CYS A 94 -23.13 13.17 20.16
N SER A 95 -23.82 12.12 19.71
CA SER A 95 -24.20 10.98 20.54
C SER A 95 -23.09 9.94 20.70
N SER A 96 -22.79 9.61 21.97
CA SER A 96 -21.96 8.45 22.35
C SER A 96 -22.57 7.09 21.96
N ILE A 97 -23.84 7.06 21.55
CA ILE A 97 -24.58 5.87 21.11
C ILE A 97 -24.59 5.75 19.57
N ALA A 98 -24.47 6.88 18.85
CA ALA A 98 -24.11 6.90 17.44
C ALA A 98 -22.66 6.40 17.26
N TYR A 99 -21.69 7.30 17.31
CA TYR A 99 -20.29 7.01 16.98
C TYR A 99 -19.67 6.00 17.96
N GLY A 100 -19.52 6.37 19.23
CA GLY A 100 -18.91 5.53 20.26
C GLY A 100 -19.42 4.08 20.35
N ALA A 101 -20.73 3.88 20.37
CA ALA A 101 -21.33 2.56 20.52
C ALA A 101 -21.52 1.80 19.19
N SER A 102 -21.99 2.46 18.13
CA SER A 102 -22.37 1.77 16.87
C SER A 102 -21.32 1.83 15.77
N GLU A 103 -20.36 2.74 15.83
CA GLU A 103 -19.38 2.98 14.75
C GLU A 103 -17.94 2.71 15.24
N GLU A 104 -17.66 2.95 16.51
CA GLU A 104 -16.33 2.84 17.12
C GLU A 104 -16.15 1.59 18.02
N ILE A 105 -16.40 1.68 19.33
CA ILE A 105 -15.88 0.72 20.33
C ILE A 105 -16.92 -0.28 20.88
N GLY A 106 -18.22 0.01 20.73
CA GLY A 106 -19.31 -0.81 21.27
C GLY A 106 -19.46 -2.19 20.61
N PRO A 107 -20.30 -3.08 21.16
CA PRO A 107 -20.37 -4.50 20.79
C PRO A 107 -21.08 -4.77 19.45
N PHE A 108 -21.72 -3.76 18.86
CA PHE A 108 -22.53 -3.91 17.66
C PHE A 108 -22.13 -2.89 16.58
N ARG A 109 -22.43 -3.22 15.32
CA ARG A 109 -22.54 -2.30 14.18
C ARG A 109 -23.97 -2.36 13.66
N ILE A 110 -24.46 -1.27 13.10
CA ILE A 110 -25.78 -1.22 12.45
C ILE A 110 -25.61 -1.67 10.99
N ASN A 111 -26.53 -2.51 10.49
CA ASN A 111 -26.46 -2.97 9.10
C ASN A 111 -26.87 -1.86 8.10
N LYS A 112 -26.45 -1.98 6.83
CA LYS A 112 -26.67 -0.93 5.80
C LYS A 112 -28.15 -0.64 5.47
N THR A 113 -29.05 -1.53 5.88
CA THR A 113 -30.50 -1.40 5.75
C THR A 113 -31.16 -0.80 7.00
N ALA A 114 -30.40 -0.57 8.08
CA ALA A 114 -30.88 -0.20 9.41
C ALA A 114 -32.01 -1.10 9.95
N SER A 115 -32.06 -2.35 9.48
CA SER A 115 -33.03 -3.37 9.89
C SER A 115 -32.58 -4.17 11.12
N GLY A 116 -31.28 -4.19 11.42
CA GLY A 116 -30.70 -4.94 12.53
C GLY A 116 -29.23 -4.60 12.81
N LEU A 117 -28.60 -5.41 13.66
CA LEU A 117 -27.24 -5.24 14.16
C LEU A 117 -26.36 -6.44 13.76
N VAL A 118 -25.05 -6.22 13.71
CA VAL A 118 -24.02 -7.28 13.55
C VAL A 118 -22.92 -7.11 14.59
N THR A 119 -22.28 -8.20 15.02
CA THR A 119 -21.36 -8.21 16.16
C THR A 119 -20.00 -7.58 15.84
N ASN A 120 -19.53 -6.63 16.65
CA ASN A 120 -18.20 -6.03 16.50
C ASN A 120 -17.11 -6.95 17.06
N LYS A 121 -16.42 -7.67 16.17
CA LYS A 121 -15.28 -8.56 16.49
C LYS A 121 -14.09 -7.87 17.20
N PHE A 122 -14.07 -6.54 17.29
CA PHE A 122 -13.02 -5.77 17.97
C PHE A 122 -13.55 -4.91 19.14
N SER A 123 -14.76 -5.17 19.64
CA SER A 123 -15.34 -4.36 20.72
C SER A 123 -14.49 -4.34 21.98
N TRP A 124 -14.45 -3.17 22.61
CA TRP A 124 -13.75 -2.93 23.87
C TRP A 124 -14.44 -3.60 25.07
N ASN A 125 -15.69 -4.11 24.91
CA ASN A 125 -16.34 -4.93 25.94
C ASN A 125 -15.72 -6.34 26.08
N SER A 126 -14.78 -6.71 25.19
CA SER A 126 -13.86 -7.84 25.42
C SER A 126 -12.84 -7.61 26.56
N VAL A 127 -12.77 -6.39 27.13
CA VAL A 127 -11.75 -5.98 28.11
C VAL A 127 -12.33 -5.27 29.34
N ALA A 128 -13.33 -4.41 29.16
CA ALA A 128 -13.94 -3.58 30.20
C ALA A 128 -15.48 -3.56 30.11
N ASN A 129 -16.17 -3.04 31.12
CA ASN A 129 -17.59 -2.71 31.00
C ASN A 129 -17.69 -1.29 30.43
N LEU A 130 -18.40 -1.11 29.31
CA LEU A 130 -18.48 0.17 28.60
C LEU A 130 -19.77 0.90 28.93
N LEU A 131 -19.66 2.15 29.40
CA LEU A 131 -20.78 3.02 29.73
C LEU A 131 -20.79 4.21 28.77
N PHE A 132 -21.63 4.13 27.73
CA PHE A 132 -21.87 5.22 26.79
C PHE A 132 -22.85 6.22 27.43
N LEU A 133 -22.45 7.49 27.49
CA LEU A 133 -23.27 8.57 28.06
C LEU A 133 -23.58 9.61 26.99
N GLU A 134 -24.85 9.84 26.67
CA GLU A 134 -25.27 10.95 25.82
C GLU A 134 -25.29 12.23 26.67
N THR A 135 -24.41 13.20 26.38
CA THR A 135 -24.27 14.42 27.18
C THR A 135 -23.83 15.58 26.29
N PRO A 136 -24.31 16.82 26.50
CA PRO A 136 -25.29 17.24 27.51
C PRO A 136 -26.75 16.89 27.15
N ALA A 137 -27.70 17.37 27.94
CA ALA A 137 -29.12 17.28 27.62
C ALA A 137 -29.45 18.01 26.31
N GLY A 138 -30.15 17.33 25.40
CA GLY A 138 -30.37 17.73 24.01
C GLY A 138 -29.58 16.88 23.00
N VAL A 139 -28.65 16.04 23.45
CA VAL A 139 -27.95 15.05 22.63
C VAL A 139 -28.73 13.74 22.61
N GLY A 140 -29.08 13.25 21.41
CA GLY A 140 -29.74 11.96 21.25
C GLY A 140 -31.05 11.84 22.03
N PHE A 141 -31.09 10.93 23.02
CA PHE A 141 -32.23 10.77 23.93
C PHE A 141 -32.13 11.61 25.20
N SER A 142 -30.95 12.12 25.58
CA SER A 142 -30.79 13.00 26.76
C SER A 142 -31.60 14.29 26.61
N TYR A 143 -32.33 14.71 27.64
CA TYR A 143 -33.35 15.76 27.52
C TYR A 143 -33.46 16.69 28.74
N THR A 144 -34.17 17.80 28.55
CA THR A 144 -34.56 18.77 29.58
C THR A 144 -35.98 19.24 29.34
N ASN A 145 -36.76 19.50 30.40
CA ASN A 145 -38.09 20.08 30.29
C ASN A 145 -38.05 21.61 30.09
N ARG A 146 -36.85 22.22 30.02
CA ARG A 146 -36.64 23.66 29.80
C ARG A 146 -35.90 23.90 28.49
N SER A 147 -36.63 24.18 27.41
CA SER A 147 -36.05 24.44 26.08
C SER A 147 -35.02 25.58 26.06
N SER A 148 -35.09 26.53 26.98
CA SER A 148 -34.07 27.58 27.15
C SER A 148 -32.68 27.05 27.51
N GLU A 149 -32.57 25.88 28.15
CA GLU A 149 -31.28 25.27 28.50
C GLU A 149 -30.54 24.72 27.28
N LEU A 150 -31.25 24.48 26.16
CA LEU A 150 -30.68 24.06 24.87
C LEU A 150 -30.04 25.24 24.09
N LEU A 151 -30.28 26.47 24.53
CA LEU A 151 -29.78 27.72 23.91
C LEU A 151 -28.69 28.42 24.75
N ASP A 152 -28.40 27.84 25.92
CA ASP A 152 -27.47 28.34 26.93
C ASP A 152 -26.77 27.11 27.50
N THR A 153 -25.91 26.45 26.73
CA THR A 153 -25.16 25.28 27.19
C THR A 153 -23.66 25.41 26.89
N GLY A 154 -22.88 24.53 27.51
CA GLY A 154 -21.44 24.49 27.35
C GLY A 154 -20.74 23.54 28.31
N ASP A 155 -19.43 23.44 28.13
CA ASP A 155 -18.47 22.57 28.81
C ASP A 155 -18.69 22.48 30.34
N ARG A 156 -18.84 23.64 30.99
CA ARG A 156 -18.90 23.73 32.46
C ARG A 156 -20.20 23.22 33.03
N ARG A 157 -21.28 23.19 32.23
CA ARG A 157 -22.52 22.50 32.58
C ARG A 157 -22.38 21.01 32.31
N THR A 158 -21.88 20.64 31.14
CA THR A 158 -21.71 19.25 30.69
C THR A 158 -20.86 18.43 31.67
N ALA A 159 -19.72 18.97 32.14
CA ALA A 159 -18.87 18.29 33.12
C ALA A 159 -19.56 18.05 34.47
N LYS A 160 -20.38 18.99 34.95
CA LYS A 160 -21.11 18.88 36.22
C LYS A 160 -22.30 17.95 36.15
N ASP A 161 -23.09 18.05 35.09
CA ASP A 161 -24.20 17.14 34.83
C ASP A 161 -23.68 15.71 34.66
N SER A 162 -22.50 15.52 34.04
CA SER A 162 -21.86 14.21 33.88
C SER A 162 -21.26 13.65 35.19
N LEU A 163 -20.78 14.50 36.11
CA LEU A 163 -20.42 14.09 37.47
C LEU A 163 -21.66 13.66 38.27
N GLU A 164 -22.71 14.47 38.28
CA GLU A 164 -23.97 14.20 38.99
C GLU A 164 -24.65 12.93 38.43
N PHE A 165 -24.57 12.73 37.11
CA PHE A 165 -24.93 11.47 36.46
C PHE A 165 -24.13 10.30 37.05
N LEU A 166 -22.79 10.37 37.05
CA LEU A 166 -21.94 9.25 37.43
C LEU A 166 -22.13 8.87 38.91
N VAL A 167 -22.29 9.85 39.81
CA VAL A 167 -22.61 9.60 41.23
C VAL A 167 -23.94 8.85 41.36
N ARG A 168 -25.02 9.37 40.76
CA ARG A 168 -26.37 8.75 40.81
C ARG A 168 -26.45 7.40 40.09
N TRP A 169 -25.65 7.23 39.04
CA TRP A 169 -25.55 5.97 38.29
C TRP A 169 -24.84 4.90 39.12
N LEU A 170 -23.76 5.26 39.83
CA LEU A 170 -23.11 4.37 40.78
C LEU A 170 -24.01 4.02 41.97
N ASP A 171 -24.90 4.93 42.40
CA ASP A 171 -25.98 4.62 43.36
C ASP A 171 -26.99 3.62 42.80
N ARG A 172 -27.46 3.76 41.54
CA ARG A 172 -28.32 2.76 40.90
C ARG A 172 -27.63 1.41 40.71
N PHE A 173 -26.35 1.41 40.34
CA PHE A 173 -25.55 0.20 40.10
C PHE A 173 -24.46 0.01 41.17
N PRO A 174 -24.80 -0.35 42.42
CA PRO A 174 -23.83 -0.46 43.52
C PRO A 174 -22.72 -1.50 43.26
N ARG A 175 -22.93 -2.44 42.31
CA ARG A 175 -21.91 -3.38 41.82
C ARG A 175 -20.70 -2.72 41.12
N TYR A 176 -20.72 -1.40 40.92
CA TYR A 176 -19.61 -0.62 40.36
C TYR A 176 -18.93 0.36 41.33
N LYS A 177 -19.54 0.71 42.48
CA LYS A 177 -19.07 1.79 43.40
C LYS A 177 -17.58 1.73 43.76
N ASN A 178 -17.04 0.53 44.00
CA ASN A 178 -15.66 0.35 44.44
C ASN A 178 -14.66 0.03 43.32
N ARG A 179 -15.09 0.01 42.05
CA ARG A 179 -14.24 -0.43 40.93
C ARG A 179 -13.42 0.69 40.33
N ASP A 180 -12.30 0.31 39.73
CA ASP A 180 -11.48 1.16 38.88
C ASP A 180 -12.32 1.74 37.72
N VAL A 181 -12.38 3.07 37.66
CA VAL A 181 -13.05 3.84 36.60
C VAL A 181 -12.00 4.47 35.70
N PHE A 182 -12.24 4.45 34.39
CA PHE A 182 -11.50 5.23 33.40
C PHE A 182 -12.48 6.08 32.59
N LEU A 183 -12.04 7.26 32.16
CA LEU A 183 -12.80 8.11 31.23
C LEU A 183 -12.13 8.10 29.87
N THR A 184 -12.93 7.94 28.82
CA THR A 184 -12.47 7.79 27.44
C THR A 184 -13.38 8.52 26.46
N GLY A 185 -12.83 8.90 25.31
CA GLY A 185 -13.56 9.59 24.26
C GLY A 185 -12.65 10.03 23.12
N GLU A 186 -13.22 10.70 22.13
CA GLU A 186 -12.49 11.18 20.96
C GLU A 186 -12.90 12.61 20.57
N SER A 187 -12.13 13.27 19.70
CA SER A 187 -12.50 14.57 19.12
C SER A 187 -12.72 15.64 20.21
N TYR A 188 -13.86 16.34 20.19
CA TYR A 188 -14.23 17.31 21.22
C TYR A 188 -14.32 16.75 22.66
N ALA A 189 -14.34 15.42 22.85
CA ALA A 189 -14.21 14.82 24.19
C ALA A 189 -12.86 15.13 24.87
N GLY A 190 -11.88 15.66 24.12
CA GLY A 190 -10.68 16.30 24.67
C GLY A 190 -10.98 17.45 25.66
N HIS A 191 -12.17 18.06 25.60
CA HIS A 191 -12.72 18.92 26.65
C HIS A 191 -13.39 18.10 27.76
N TYR A 192 -14.39 17.29 27.40
CA TYR A 192 -15.28 16.59 28.34
C TYR A 192 -14.55 15.65 29.30
N VAL A 193 -13.62 14.84 28.80
CA VAL A 193 -12.92 13.82 29.59
C VAL A 193 -12.00 14.46 30.65
N PRO A 194 -11.11 15.42 30.33
CA PRO A 194 -10.34 16.14 31.36
C PRO A 194 -11.20 16.99 32.30
N GLN A 195 -12.23 17.69 31.80
CA GLN A 195 -13.08 18.53 32.65
C GLN A 195 -13.90 17.70 33.64
N LEU A 196 -14.44 16.54 33.23
CA LEU A 196 -15.09 15.59 34.14
C LEU A 196 -14.09 14.98 35.12
N ALA A 197 -12.88 14.63 34.70
CA ALA A 197 -11.83 14.15 35.61
C ALA A 197 -11.50 15.18 36.70
N ARG A 198 -11.43 16.47 36.35
CA ARG A 198 -11.23 17.59 37.30
C ARG A 198 -12.38 17.72 38.31
N GLU A 199 -13.63 17.66 37.85
CA GLU A 199 -14.80 17.70 38.75
C GLU A 199 -14.86 16.44 39.65
N ILE A 200 -14.49 15.24 39.15
CA ILE A 200 -14.35 14.02 39.96
C ILE A 200 -13.26 14.17 41.04
N LEU A 201 -12.09 14.74 40.73
CA LEU A 201 -11.06 15.00 41.74
C LEU A 201 -11.55 16.01 42.80
N ALA A 202 -12.26 17.06 42.37
CA ALA A 202 -12.84 18.07 43.26
C ALA A 202 -14.00 17.55 44.14
N TYR A 203 -14.68 16.49 43.70
CA TYR A 203 -15.66 15.71 44.45
C TYR A 203 -14.98 14.75 45.42
N ASN A 204 -14.00 13.95 44.96
CA ASN A 204 -13.27 12.98 45.76
C ASN A 204 -12.55 13.61 46.96
N ALA A 205 -12.05 14.84 46.82
CA ALA A 205 -11.46 15.62 47.92
C ALA A 205 -12.45 16.02 49.04
N LYS A 206 -13.75 15.75 48.88
CA LYS A 206 -14.83 16.14 49.81
C LYS A 206 -15.83 15.02 50.13
N SER A 207 -15.89 13.97 49.31
CA SER A 207 -16.83 12.86 49.46
C SER A 207 -16.32 11.79 50.42
N SER A 208 -17.23 11.18 51.19
CA SER A 208 -16.99 9.94 51.93
C SER A 208 -17.03 8.68 51.05
N HIS A 209 -17.48 8.81 49.81
CA HIS A 209 -17.57 7.75 48.81
C HIS A 209 -16.87 8.22 47.52
N PRO A 210 -15.52 8.14 47.46
CA PRO A 210 -14.77 8.62 46.30
C PRO A 210 -14.90 7.66 45.10
N ILE A 211 -14.97 8.23 43.90
CA ILE A 211 -14.95 7.47 42.64
C ILE A 211 -13.50 7.07 42.34
N HIS A 212 -13.21 5.78 42.18
CA HIS A 212 -11.86 5.25 41.95
C HIS A 212 -11.36 5.47 40.50
N LEU A 213 -11.30 6.73 40.07
CA LEU A 213 -10.72 7.14 38.78
C LEU A 213 -9.23 6.79 38.71
N LYS A 214 -8.82 6.03 37.69
CA LYS A 214 -7.44 5.54 37.48
C LYS A 214 -6.69 6.19 36.33
N GLY A 215 -7.41 6.71 35.33
CA GLY A 215 -6.80 7.33 34.17
C GLY A 215 -7.82 7.89 33.18
N ILE A 216 -7.30 8.68 32.26
CA ILE A 216 -8.02 9.18 31.09
C ILE A 216 -7.29 8.81 29.81
N MET A 217 -8.04 8.57 28.74
CA MET A 217 -7.48 8.39 27.39
C MET A 217 -8.37 9.07 26.36
N VAL A 218 -7.81 9.99 25.56
CA VAL A 218 -8.56 10.66 24.48
C VAL A 218 -7.87 10.53 23.13
N GLY A 219 -8.66 10.32 22.07
CA GLY A 219 -8.20 10.33 20.68
C GLY A 219 -8.48 11.65 19.98
N ASN A 220 -7.69 11.95 18.94
CA ASN A 220 -7.84 13.07 17.99
C ASN A 220 -8.38 14.34 18.66
N ALA A 221 -7.76 14.69 19.79
CA ALA A 221 -8.45 15.44 20.83
C ALA A 221 -8.33 16.95 20.63
N VAL A 222 -9.46 17.65 20.68
CA VAL A 222 -9.48 19.12 20.80
C VAL A 222 -8.97 19.49 22.20
N THR A 223 -7.96 20.36 22.27
CA THR A 223 -7.19 20.63 23.49
C THR A 223 -6.76 22.09 23.68
N ASP A 224 -6.55 22.86 22.61
CA ASP A 224 -6.19 24.28 22.65
C ASP A 224 -6.44 24.93 21.28
N ASN A 225 -7.38 25.86 21.21
CA ASN A 225 -7.83 26.46 19.93
C ASN A 225 -6.68 26.92 19.04
N TYR A 226 -5.64 27.54 19.61
CA TYR A 226 -4.56 28.11 18.83
C TYR A 226 -3.71 27.02 18.17
N TYR A 227 -3.33 26.00 18.92
CA TYR A 227 -2.49 24.91 18.43
C TYR A 227 -3.25 23.90 17.60
N ASP A 228 -4.54 23.73 17.86
CA ASP A 228 -5.41 22.87 17.09
C ASP A 228 -5.66 23.46 15.69
N ASN A 229 -6.14 24.71 15.59
CA ASN A 229 -6.32 25.39 14.30
C ASN A 229 -5.01 25.52 13.50
N LEU A 230 -3.90 25.93 14.14
CA LEU A 230 -2.58 26.01 13.51
C LEU A 230 -2.09 24.62 13.05
N GLY A 231 -2.33 23.59 13.85
CA GLY A 231 -2.01 22.20 13.53
C GLY A 231 -2.77 21.70 12.31
N THR A 232 -4.07 21.99 12.24
CA THR A 232 -4.96 21.68 11.12
C THR A 232 -4.51 22.36 9.82
N VAL A 233 -4.27 23.68 9.83
CA VAL A 233 -3.77 24.40 8.65
C VAL A 233 -2.36 23.92 8.23
N THR A 234 -1.49 23.57 9.19
CA THR A 234 -0.17 22.95 8.89
C THR A 234 -0.33 21.56 8.27
N TYR A 235 -1.29 20.76 8.74
CA TYR A 235 -1.53 19.40 8.23
C TYR A 235 -1.95 19.45 6.76
N TRP A 236 -2.93 20.28 6.42
CA TRP A 236 -3.42 20.44 5.05
C TRP A 236 -2.30 20.82 4.07
N TRP A 237 -1.43 21.76 4.46
CA TRP A 237 -0.28 22.16 3.65
C TRP A 237 0.75 21.03 3.50
N SER A 238 1.14 20.40 4.61
CA SER A 238 2.13 19.31 4.60
C SER A 238 1.67 18.03 3.90
N HIS A 239 0.36 17.85 3.69
CA HIS A 239 -0.22 16.76 2.91
C HIS A 239 -0.72 17.21 1.52
N ALA A 240 -0.29 18.39 1.05
CA ALA A 240 -0.59 18.96 -0.27
C ALA A 240 -2.09 19.16 -0.59
N MET A 241 -2.93 19.30 0.45
CA MET A 241 -4.37 19.58 0.34
C MET A 241 -4.68 21.07 0.09
N ILE A 242 -3.71 21.96 0.38
CA ILE A 242 -3.76 23.40 0.07
C ILE A 242 -2.46 23.87 -0.57
N SER A 243 -2.54 24.93 -1.37
CA SER A 243 -1.35 25.54 -1.98
C SER A 243 -0.51 26.33 -0.97
N ASP A 244 0.77 26.53 -1.28
CA ASP A 244 1.66 27.43 -0.52
C ASP A 244 1.02 28.81 -0.34
N LYS A 245 0.32 29.33 -1.35
CA LYS A 245 -0.36 30.62 -1.30
C LYS A 245 -1.46 30.62 -0.24
N THR A 246 -2.38 29.65 -0.30
CA THR A 246 -3.51 29.54 0.63
C THR A 246 -3.02 29.32 2.07
N TYR A 247 -1.96 28.52 2.25
CA TYR A 247 -1.30 28.35 3.55
C TYR A 247 -0.76 29.69 4.09
N HIS A 248 0.01 30.44 3.29
CA HIS A 248 0.52 31.75 3.71
C HIS A 248 -0.59 32.78 3.95
N GLU A 249 -1.67 32.77 3.17
CA GLU A 249 -2.82 33.65 3.39
C GLU A 249 -3.54 33.32 4.70
N LEU A 250 -3.79 32.03 5.01
CA LEU A 250 -4.38 31.60 6.28
C LEU A 250 -3.50 32.00 7.49
N ILE A 251 -2.21 31.66 7.46
CA ILE A 251 -1.25 31.94 8.54
C ILE A 251 -1.11 33.45 8.85
N ASN A 252 -1.29 34.32 7.85
CA ASN A 252 -1.20 35.79 8.04
C ASN A 252 -2.53 36.48 8.33
N THR A 253 -3.68 35.83 8.12
CA THR A 253 -5.02 36.46 8.20
C THR A 253 -5.87 35.96 9.37
N CYS A 254 -5.69 34.71 9.80
CA CYS A 254 -6.47 34.09 10.87
C CYS A 254 -5.92 34.41 12.27
N ASP A 255 -6.80 34.55 13.26
CA ASP A 255 -6.43 34.66 14.67
C ASP A 255 -6.87 33.38 15.39
N PHE A 256 -6.07 32.32 15.17
CA PHE A 256 -6.33 30.94 15.58
C PHE A 256 -6.68 30.77 17.08
N SER A 257 -6.41 31.77 17.92
CA SER A 257 -6.82 31.80 19.33
C SER A 257 -8.34 31.91 19.53
N ARG A 258 -9.09 32.34 18.52
CA ARG A 258 -10.52 32.66 18.61
C ARG A 258 -11.41 31.46 18.33
N GLN A 259 -12.47 31.34 19.14
CA GLN A 259 -13.62 30.47 18.88
C GLN A 259 -14.47 30.94 17.68
N LYS A 260 -14.21 32.15 17.14
CA LYS A 260 -14.96 32.74 16.04
C LYS A 260 -14.07 33.68 15.21
N GLU A 261 -13.66 33.19 14.06
CA GLU A 261 -12.72 33.87 13.15
C GLU A 261 -13.29 35.09 12.42
N SER A 262 -12.40 35.90 11.83
CA SER A 262 -12.79 37.01 10.95
C SER A 262 -13.52 36.50 9.70
N ASN A 263 -14.37 37.34 9.09
CA ASN A 263 -15.03 36.98 7.82
C ASN A 263 -14.01 36.76 6.69
N GLU A 264 -12.84 37.37 6.79
CA GLU A 264 -11.73 37.20 5.84
C GLU A 264 -11.09 35.82 6.00
N CYS A 265 -10.74 35.43 7.23
CA CYS A 265 -10.21 34.10 7.54
C CYS A 265 -11.21 32.97 7.20
N GLU A 266 -12.48 33.15 7.54
CA GLU A 266 -13.56 32.23 7.14
C GLU A 266 -13.68 32.11 5.61
N SER A 267 -13.43 33.18 4.85
CA SER A 267 -13.42 33.10 3.39
C SER A 267 -12.22 32.32 2.84
N LEU A 268 -11.07 32.31 3.54
CA LEU A 268 -9.89 31.50 3.19
C LEU A 268 -10.09 30.02 3.52
N TYR A 269 -10.66 29.70 4.68
CA TYR A 269 -11.10 28.33 5.01
C TYR A 269 -12.10 27.80 3.99
N THR A 270 -13.09 28.63 3.60
CA THR A 270 -14.05 28.28 2.55
C THR A 270 -13.36 28.10 1.20
N TYR A 271 -12.41 28.97 0.83
CA TYR A 271 -11.66 28.85 -0.43
C TYR A 271 -10.86 27.55 -0.50
N ALA A 272 -10.07 27.25 0.53
CA ALA A 272 -9.27 26.03 0.62
C ALA A 272 -10.15 24.79 0.36
N MET A 273 -11.27 24.68 1.06
CA MET A 273 -12.17 23.54 0.93
C MET A 273 -12.95 23.50 -0.38
N ASP A 274 -13.55 24.61 -0.81
CA ASP A 274 -14.37 24.65 -2.01
C ASP A 274 -13.54 24.60 -3.32
N LYS A 275 -12.20 24.76 -3.26
CA LYS A 275 -11.36 24.96 -4.45
C LYS A 275 -10.08 24.13 -4.50
N GLU A 276 -9.45 23.81 -3.37
CA GLU A 276 -8.16 23.08 -3.35
C GLU A 276 -8.31 21.62 -2.90
N PHE A 277 -9.17 21.31 -1.91
CA PHE A 277 -9.31 19.95 -1.36
C PHE A 277 -9.89 18.92 -2.33
N GLY A 278 -10.79 19.33 -3.23
CA GLY A 278 -11.54 18.40 -4.09
C GLY A 278 -12.56 17.56 -3.32
N ASN A 279 -12.95 16.41 -3.90
CA ASN A 279 -13.99 15.53 -3.39
C ASN A 279 -13.41 14.39 -2.53
N ILE A 280 -12.83 14.75 -1.37
CA ILE A 280 -12.21 13.83 -0.40
C ILE A 280 -13.03 13.74 0.90
N ASP A 281 -12.82 12.69 1.69
CA ASP A 281 -13.20 12.66 3.10
C ASP A 281 -12.12 13.37 3.94
N GLN A 282 -12.52 14.28 4.84
CA GLN A 282 -11.58 14.96 5.75
C GLN A 282 -11.29 14.14 7.01
N TYR A 283 -12.23 13.27 7.42
CA TYR A 283 -12.08 12.39 8.56
C TYR A 283 -11.08 11.27 8.24
N ASN A 284 -10.81 10.99 6.96
CA ASN A 284 -9.66 10.20 6.51
C ASN A 284 -9.28 10.59 5.08
N ILE A 285 -8.14 11.27 4.90
CA ILE A 285 -7.76 11.88 3.60
C ILE A 285 -7.53 10.89 2.44
N TYR A 286 -7.49 9.59 2.74
CA TYR A 286 -7.39 8.53 1.74
C TYR A 286 -8.70 7.76 1.54
N ALA A 287 -9.75 8.03 2.32
CA ALA A 287 -11.04 7.37 2.19
C ALA A 287 -11.97 8.05 1.17
N PRO A 288 -12.82 7.29 0.46
CA PRO A 288 -13.81 7.85 -0.46
C PRO A 288 -15.07 8.35 0.29
N PRO A 289 -15.64 9.51 -0.09
CA PRO A 289 -16.77 10.13 0.63
C PRO A 289 -18.13 9.47 0.34
N CYS A 290 -19.06 9.58 1.30
CA CYS A 290 -20.46 9.15 1.15
C CYS A 290 -21.17 9.95 0.04
N ASN A 291 -21.82 9.27 -0.91
CA ASN A 291 -22.56 9.91 -2.00
C ASN A 291 -24.08 9.87 -1.73
N HIS A 292 -24.70 11.05 -1.64
CA HIS A 292 -26.16 11.20 -1.54
C HIS A 292 -26.85 10.94 -2.89
N SER A 293 -27.05 9.66 -3.25
CA SER A 293 -27.68 9.27 -4.52
C SER A 293 -29.18 8.95 -4.41
N ASP A 294 -29.63 8.35 -3.31
CA ASP A 294 -31.02 7.88 -3.16
C ASP A 294 -31.91 8.88 -2.39
N GLY A 295 -33.08 9.17 -2.96
CA GLY A 295 -33.77 10.43 -2.72
C GLY A 295 -34.74 10.48 -1.54
N SER A 296 -34.52 11.43 -0.63
CA SER A 296 -35.58 12.30 -0.07
C SER A 296 -34.95 13.47 0.72
N LEU A 297 -35.76 14.47 1.11
CA LEU A 297 -35.25 15.76 1.59
C LEU A 297 -34.61 15.70 2.99
N ALA A 298 -33.28 15.66 3.04
CA ALA A 298 -32.53 16.33 4.10
C ALA A 298 -32.40 17.84 3.76
N THR A 299 -32.54 18.71 4.75
CA THR A 299 -32.60 20.17 4.51
C THR A 299 -31.26 20.71 4.01
N ARG A 300 -31.27 21.79 3.22
CA ARG A 300 -30.05 22.57 2.91
C ARG A 300 -29.48 23.18 4.19
N GLN A 301 -28.62 22.46 4.92
CA GLN A 301 -27.80 23.03 5.98
C GLN A 301 -27.02 24.22 5.41
N SER A 302 -27.36 25.40 5.90
CA SER A 302 -26.59 26.63 5.78
C SER A 302 -26.03 26.95 7.18
N THR A 303 -24.77 27.37 7.20
CA THR A 303 -24.02 27.89 8.35
C THR A 303 -23.97 27.01 9.61
N MET A 304 -22.84 26.30 9.78
CA MET A 304 -22.08 26.31 11.02
C MET A 304 -20.58 26.44 10.70
N ARG A 305 -19.78 26.89 11.68
CA ARG A 305 -18.37 27.26 11.49
C ARG A 305 -17.43 26.12 11.88
N LEU A 306 -17.37 25.13 11.00
CA LEU A 306 -16.26 24.22 10.69
C LEU A 306 -16.73 23.53 9.39
N PRO A 307 -16.02 23.62 8.25
CA PRO A 307 -16.69 23.48 6.96
C PRO A 307 -16.69 22.01 6.50
N HIS A 308 -17.82 21.52 5.98
CA HIS A 308 -17.97 20.18 5.39
C HIS A 308 -19.10 20.17 4.32
N ARG A 309 -18.82 19.79 3.07
CA ARG A 309 -19.79 19.31 2.05
C ARG A 309 -19.08 18.62 0.85
N PRO A 310 -19.39 17.35 0.51
CA PRO A 310 -18.87 16.68 -0.70
C PRO A 310 -19.90 16.60 -1.85
N HIS A 311 -19.44 16.41 -3.10
CA HIS A 311 -20.29 16.05 -4.24
C HIS A 311 -19.52 15.34 -5.40
N ARG A 312 -19.89 14.06 -5.60
CA ARG A 312 -19.74 13.19 -6.80
C ARG A 312 -18.40 12.48 -7.10
N ALA A 313 -18.44 11.15 -6.87
CA ALA A 313 -17.69 10.05 -7.51
C ALA A 313 -16.15 10.01 -7.32
N PHE A 314 -15.49 8.89 -7.02
CA PHE A 314 -15.71 7.48 -7.42
C PHE A 314 -15.47 6.44 -6.28
N ARG A 315 -15.68 5.14 -6.62
CA ARG A 315 -15.43 3.83 -5.94
C ARG A 315 -14.89 3.75 -4.49
N GLN A 316 -15.36 2.71 -3.78
CA GLN A 316 -15.02 2.37 -2.38
C GLN A 316 -13.63 1.74 -2.19
N MET A 317 -13.01 2.02 -1.04
CA MET A 317 -11.98 1.17 -0.42
C MET A 317 -12.62 0.08 0.45
N ALA A 318 -11.93 -1.04 0.65
CA ALA A 318 -12.46 -2.16 1.42
C ALA A 318 -12.54 -1.86 2.94
N GLY A 319 -13.74 -1.99 3.51
CA GLY A 319 -13.96 -2.16 4.96
C GLY A 319 -14.49 -0.94 5.74
N TYR A 320 -14.51 0.25 5.16
CA TYR A 320 -15.13 1.45 5.73
C TYR A 320 -16.40 1.80 4.96
N ASP A 321 -17.47 2.20 5.68
CA ASP A 321 -18.70 2.70 5.08
C ASP A 321 -18.92 4.14 5.58
N PRO A 322 -18.71 5.18 4.74
CA PRO A 322 -18.81 6.58 5.17
C PRO A 322 -20.25 7.06 5.41
N CYS A 323 -21.24 6.17 5.34
CA CYS A 323 -22.66 6.49 5.48
C CYS A 323 -23.28 5.93 6.78
N THR A 324 -22.47 5.50 7.76
CA THR A 324 -22.89 4.88 9.03
C THR A 324 -23.85 5.73 9.87
N GLU A 325 -23.62 7.03 9.98
CA GLU A 325 -24.49 7.98 10.70
C GLU A 325 -25.95 7.88 10.24
N LYS A 326 -26.18 7.75 8.92
CA LYS A 326 -27.51 7.59 8.32
C LYS A 326 -28.20 6.31 8.80
N TYR A 327 -27.45 5.22 9.00
CA TYR A 327 -27.99 3.97 9.48
C TYR A 327 -28.36 4.06 10.97
N ALA A 328 -27.55 4.76 11.78
CA ALA A 328 -27.88 5.10 13.17
C ALA A 328 -29.17 5.94 13.26
N GLU A 329 -29.29 6.98 12.46
CA GLU A 329 -30.48 7.84 12.38
C GLU A 329 -31.76 7.10 11.96
N ILE A 330 -31.67 6.03 11.18
CA ILE A 330 -32.83 5.22 10.82
C ILE A 330 -33.13 4.23 11.96
N TYR A 331 -32.12 3.49 12.45
CA TYR A 331 -32.29 2.45 13.46
C TYR A 331 -32.83 2.99 14.80
N TYR A 332 -32.19 4.03 15.36
CA TYR A 332 -32.57 4.59 16.66
C TYR A 332 -33.87 5.41 16.66
N ASN A 333 -34.45 5.69 15.49
CA ASN A 333 -35.80 6.26 15.38
C ASN A 333 -36.92 5.22 15.26
N ARG A 334 -36.61 3.93 15.20
CA ARG A 334 -37.65 2.89 15.17
C ARG A 334 -38.35 2.76 16.54
N PRO A 335 -39.69 2.70 16.61
CA PRO A 335 -40.41 2.61 17.88
C PRO A 335 -40.12 1.36 18.71
N ASP A 336 -39.73 0.25 18.06
CA ASP A 336 -39.33 -1.00 18.71
C ASP A 336 -37.93 -0.90 19.33
N VAL A 337 -36.96 -0.30 18.62
CA VAL A 337 -35.61 -0.03 19.12
C VAL A 337 -35.67 0.92 20.31
N GLN A 338 -36.42 2.02 20.21
CA GLN A 338 -36.60 2.95 21.33
C GLN A 338 -37.34 2.32 22.52
N LYS A 339 -38.21 1.33 22.30
CA LYS A 339 -38.87 0.58 23.37
C LYS A 339 -37.87 -0.35 24.07
N ALA A 340 -37.06 -1.09 23.31
CA ALA A 340 -36.05 -2.01 23.83
C ALA A 340 -34.93 -1.29 24.60
N LEU A 341 -34.53 -0.09 24.16
CA LEU A 341 -33.59 0.79 24.85
C LEU A 341 -34.20 1.55 26.06
N HIS A 342 -35.48 1.37 26.36
CA HIS A 342 -36.24 2.18 27.33
C HIS A 342 -36.28 3.69 27.02
N ALA A 343 -35.84 4.12 25.84
CA ALA A 343 -35.81 5.51 25.42
C ALA A 343 -37.22 6.10 25.20
N ASN A 344 -38.17 5.32 24.68
CA ASN A 344 -39.53 5.74 24.30
C ASN A 344 -40.40 6.24 25.49
N ILE A 345 -39.99 6.00 26.74
CA ILE A 345 -40.79 6.36 27.93
C ILE A 345 -40.97 7.88 28.11
N THR A 346 -40.12 8.70 27.50
CA THR A 346 -40.04 10.16 27.70
C THR A 346 -40.91 10.97 26.74
N LYS A 347 -41.35 10.38 25.60
CA LYS A 347 -42.10 11.08 24.53
C LYS A 347 -41.45 12.40 24.09
N ILE A 348 -40.13 12.36 23.88
CA ILE A 348 -39.34 13.50 23.42
C ILE A 348 -39.96 14.11 22.14
N PRO A 349 -40.14 15.45 22.07
CA PRO A 349 -40.89 16.09 21.00
C PRO A 349 -40.09 16.29 19.70
N TYR A 350 -38.86 15.79 19.64
CA TYR A 350 -37.97 15.85 18.47
C TYR A 350 -37.52 14.44 18.05
N ARG A 351 -37.15 14.29 16.78
CA ARG A 351 -36.55 13.07 16.24
C ARG A 351 -35.14 12.90 16.82
N TRP A 352 -34.72 11.67 17.13
CA TRP A 352 -33.32 11.40 17.50
C TRP A 352 -32.42 11.66 16.30
N THR A 353 -31.30 12.34 16.49
CA THR A 353 -30.28 12.59 15.46
C THR A 353 -28.90 12.28 16.04
N ALA A 354 -27.95 11.88 15.19
CA ALA A 354 -26.60 11.53 15.65
C ALA A 354 -25.86 12.73 16.26
N CYS A 355 -26.09 13.93 15.70
CA CYS A 355 -25.64 15.22 16.25
C CYS A 355 -26.81 16.21 16.43
N SER A 356 -26.73 17.01 17.48
CA SER A 356 -27.75 17.97 17.89
C SER A 356 -27.46 19.38 17.37
N GLU A 357 -28.00 19.67 16.20
CA GLU A 357 -27.93 20.98 15.51
C GLU A 357 -28.29 22.17 16.42
N ILE A 358 -29.23 22.03 17.36
CA ILE A 358 -29.62 23.11 18.28
C ILE A 358 -28.52 23.41 19.31
N LEU A 359 -27.83 22.39 19.83
CA LEU A 359 -26.74 22.56 20.79
C LEU A 359 -25.50 23.13 20.11
N ASN A 360 -25.12 22.55 18.95
CA ASN A 360 -23.94 22.99 18.19
C ASN A 360 -24.04 24.49 17.79
N ARG A 361 -25.23 24.98 17.45
CA ARG A 361 -25.47 26.40 17.10
C ARG A 361 -25.46 27.37 18.29
N ASN A 362 -25.55 26.87 19.53
CA ASN A 362 -25.71 27.68 20.74
C ASN A 362 -24.71 27.27 21.85
N TRP A 363 -23.56 26.71 21.47
CA TRP A 363 -22.47 26.38 22.38
C TRP A 363 -21.74 27.67 22.82
N ASN A 364 -22.11 28.19 23.99
CA ASN A 364 -21.75 29.54 24.43
C ASN A 364 -20.71 29.57 25.58
N ASP A 365 -20.38 28.40 26.15
CA ASP A 365 -19.43 28.24 27.26
C ASP A 365 -18.43 27.12 26.90
N THR A 366 -17.21 27.52 26.52
CA THR A 366 -16.11 26.57 26.29
C THR A 366 -14.75 27.19 26.62
N ASP A 367 -13.87 26.39 27.25
CA ASP A 367 -12.51 26.79 27.62
C ASP A 367 -11.63 26.92 26.35
N VAL A 368 -10.83 27.99 26.22
CA VAL A 368 -9.93 28.17 25.05
C VAL A 368 -8.76 27.16 25.04
N SER A 369 -8.42 26.60 26.21
CA SER A 369 -7.31 25.66 26.39
C SER A 369 -7.58 24.73 27.57
N ILE A 370 -7.52 23.43 27.32
CA ILE A 370 -7.67 22.35 28.32
C ILE A 370 -6.30 21.97 28.92
N LEU A 371 -5.20 22.43 28.33
CA LEU A 371 -3.82 22.17 28.79
C LEU A 371 -3.55 22.51 30.29
N PRO A 372 -4.20 23.50 30.94
CA PRO A 372 -4.11 23.65 32.40
C PRO A 372 -4.60 22.42 33.16
N ILE A 373 -5.71 21.81 32.71
CA ILE A 373 -6.30 20.61 33.33
C ILE A 373 -5.38 19.39 33.13
N TYR A 374 -4.74 19.26 31.96
CA TYR A 374 -3.71 18.24 31.76
C TYR A 374 -2.58 18.34 32.79
N ARG A 375 -2.11 19.56 33.11
CA ARG A 375 -1.09 19.76 34.16
C ARG A 375 -1.63 19.40 35.55
N GLU A 376 -2.87 19.76 35.88
CA GLU A 376 -3.52 19.34 37.14
C GLU A 376 -3.57 17.81 37.27
N LEU A 377 -4.09 17.11 36.25
CA LEU A 377 -4.23 15.66 36.24
C LEU A 377 -2.89 14.94 36.33
N ILE A 378 -1.89 15.36 35.54
CA ILE A 378 -0.52 14.84 35.59
C ILE A 378 0.08 15.05 36.99
N SER A 379 -0.09 16.23 37.58
CA SER A 379 0.43 16.53 38.94
C SER A 379 -0.22 15.70 40.05
N SER A 380 -1.47 15.24 39.83
CA SER A 380 -2.16 14.32 40.75
C SER A 380 -1.74 12.85 40.60
N GLY A 381 -0.82 12.54 39.66
CA GLY A 381 -0.39 11.17 39.36
C GLY A 381 -1.40 10.37 38.52
N MET A 382 -2.35 11.04 37.85
CA MET A 382 -3.32 10.39 36.97
C MET A 382 -2.62 9.79 35.73
N ARG A 383 -3.03 8.60 35.30
CA ARG A 383 -2.60 8.04 34.01
C ARG A 383 -3.27 8.83 32.88
N VAL A 384 -2.53 9.67 32.16
CA VAL A 384 -3.04 10.40 30.99
C VAL A 384 -2.48 9.78 29.71
N TRP A 385 -3.36 9.30 28.83
CA TRP A 385 -3.01 8.88 27.48
C TRP A 385 -3.70 9.79 26.46
N VAL A 386 -3.00 10.09 25.37
CA VAL A 386 -3.54 10.80 24.20
C VAL A 386 -3.18 9.98 22.97
N PHE A 387 -4.08 9.89 21.99
CA PHE A 387 -3.79 9.25 20.72
C PHE A 387 -4.28 10.07 19.51
N SER A 388 -3.71 9.79 18.33
CA SER A 388 -4.13 10.40 17.06
C SER A 388 -4.10 9.38 15.93
N GLY A 389 -5.12 9.38 15.08
CA GLY A 389 -4.96 8.92 13.70
C GLY A 389 -3.94 9.78 12.95
N ASP A 390 -3.12 9.17 12.10
CA ASP A 390 -2.12 9.88 11.30
C ASP A 390 -2.62 10.33 9.92
N VAL A 391 -3.84 9.94 9.53
CA VAL A 391 -4.51 10.37 8.27
C VAL A 391 -5.80 11.18 8.48
N ASP A 392 -6.03 11.65 9.71
CA ASP A 392 -7.06 12.64 10.05
C ASP A 392 -6.62 14.05 9.61
N SER A 393 -7.54 14.84 9.02
CA SER A 393 -7.31 16.26 8.71
C SER A 393 -8.21 17.23 9.49
N VAL A 394 -9.07 16.74 10.39
CA VAL A 394 -9.98 17.52 11.22
C VAL A 394 -9.30 17.95 12.53
N VAL A 395 -8.78 17.00 13.31
CA VAL A 395 -7.97 17.25 14.52
C VAL A 395 -6.67 16.42 14.45
N PRO A 396 -5.76 16.79 13.53
CA PRO A 396 -4.64 15.96 13.12
C PRO A 396 -3.58 15.75 14.19
N VAL A 397 -2.73 14.75 13.95
CA VAL A 397 -1.50 14.47 14.71
C VAL A 397 -0.59 15.70 14.91
N THR A 398 -0.60 16.68 14.00
CA THR A 398 0.13 17.96 14.15
C THR A 398 -0.41 18.83 15.26
N ALA A 399 -1.73 19.01 15.33
CA ALA A 399 -2.43 19.72 16.41
C ALA A 399 -2.10 19.11 17.77
N THR A 400 -2.31 17.79 17.91
CA THR A 400 -2.03 17.07 19.16
C THR A 400 -0.56 17.23 19.60
N ARG A 401 0.40 17.18 18.67
CA ARG A 401 1.83 17.38 18.98
C ARG A 401 2.16 18.82 19.39
N TYR A 402 1.57 19.82 18.74
CA TYR A 402 1.72 21.22 19.14
C TYR A 402 1.16 21.46 20.54
N SER A 403 -0.05 21.00 20.83
CA SER A 403 -0.71 21.12 22.14
C SER A 403 0.08 20.41 23.27
N ILE A 404 0.56 19.17 23.03
CA ILE A 404 1.42 18.45 23.99
C ILE A 404 2.75 19.18 24.23
N SER A 405 3.37 19.78 23.21
CA SER A 405 4.64 20.50 23.38
C SER A 405 4.57 21.64 24.40
N GLN A 406 3.40 22.29 24.55
CA GLN A 406 3.20 23.37 25.51
C GLN A 406 3.00 22.90 26.95
N LEU A 407 2.77 21.61 27.18
CA LEU A 407 2.83 21.03 28.53
C LEU A 407 4.28 21.00 29.06
N LYS A 408 5.29 21.01 28.17
CA LYS A 408 6.74 21.07 28.49
C LYS A 408 7.19 19.94 29.43
N LEU A 409 6.63 18.74 29.21
CA LEU A 409 6.93 17.54 29.98
C LEU A 409 8.28 16.94 29.58
N THR A 410 8.98 16.32 30.52
CA THR A 410 10.21 15.57 30.24
C THR A 410 9.89 14.30 29.44
N THR A 411 10.57 14.06 28.32
CA THR A 411 10.51 12.77 27.62
C THR A 411 11.20 11.69 28.45
N LYS A 412 10.45 10.62 28.78
CA LYS A 412 10.91 9.44 29.53
C LYS A 412 11.32 8.29 28.60
N VAL A 413 10.61 8.10 27.49
CA VAL A 413 10.97 7.16 26.41
C VAL A 413 10.77 7.89 25.09
N PRO A 414 11.83 8.10 24.28
CA PRO A 414 11.74 8.85 23.03
C PRO A 414 10.95 8.09 21.97
N TRP A 415 10.39 8.84 21.01
CA TRP A 415 9.58 8.35 19.89
C TRP A 415 10.00 6.98 19.30
N TYR A 416 9.15 5.95 19.43
CA TYR A 416 9.41 4.58 18.97
C TYR A 416 8.18 3.93 18.30
N PRO A 417 8.37 2.98 17.35
CA PRO A 417 7.26 2.25 16.72
C PRO A 417 6.68 1.18 17.65
N TRP A 418 5.37 0.95 17.55
CA TRP A 418 4.66 -0.15 18.20
C TRP A 418 3.94 -1.04 17.18
N TYR A 419 3.67 -2.30 17.54
CA TYR A 419 3.35 -3.35 16.57
C TYR A 419 2.03 -4.08 16.85
N VAL A 420 1.35 -4.49 15.77
CA VAL A 420 0.12 -5.30 15.76
C VAL A 420 0.27 -6.39 14.69
N LYS A 421 0.21 -7.68 15.09
CA LYS A 421 0.49 -8.83 14.19
C LYS A 421 1.76 -8.63 13.34
N ASN A 422 2.86 -8.23 13.98
CA ASN A 422 4.18 -7.94 13.39
C ASN A 422 4.25 -6.77 12.38
N GLN A 423 3.13 -6.11 12.07
CA GLN A 423 3.11 -4.84 11.33
C GLN A 423 3.18 -3.64 12.28
N VAL A 424 3.69 -2.50 11.81
CA VAL A 424 3.69 -1.24 12.58
C VAL A 424 2.24 -0.77 12.77
N GLY A 425 1.75 -0.82 14.01
CA GLY A 425 0.44 -0.29 14.40
C GLY A 425 0.44 1.23 14.55
N GLY A 426 1.62 1.82 14.74
CA GLY A 426 1.85 3.26 14.81
C GLY A 426 3.14 3.57 15.55
N TRP A 427 3.24 4.78 16.10
CA TRP A 427 4.38 5.22 16.92
C TRP A 427 3.91 5.78 18.26
N THR A 428 4.82 5.93 19.22
CA THR A 428 4.50 6.43 20.56
C THR A 428 5.70 7.10 21.23
N GLU A 429 5.43 8.07 22.08
CA GLU A 429 6.40 8.73 22.96
C GLU A 429 5.83 8.82 24.37
N VAL A 430 6.67 8.55 25.37
CA VAL A 430 6.27 8.53 26.78
C VAL A 430 6.93 9.70 27.48
N TYR A 431 6.14 10.59 28.06
CA TYR A 431 6.57 11.69 28.89
C TYR A 431 6.38 11.37 30.37
N GLU A 432 6.84 12.25 31.26
CA GLU A 432 6.50 12.20 32.69
C GLU A 432 5.01 12.49 32.89
N GLY A 433 4.22 11.43 33.09
CA GLY A 433 2.79 11.47 33.41
C GLY A 433 1.84 11.37 32.20
N LEU A 434 2.33 11.58 30.97
CA LEU A 434 1.55 11.48 29.74
C LEU A 434 2.17 10.47 28.77
N THR A 435 1.34 9.64 28.12
CA THR A 435 1.75 8.81 26.97
C THR A 435 1.02 9.28 25.73
N PHE A 436 1.75 9.50 24.65
CA PHE A 436 1.20 9.84 23.34
C PHE A 436 1.42 8.70 22.35
N ALA A 437 0.43 8.38 21.52
CA ALA A 437 0.54 7.34 20.49
C ALA A 437 -0.20 7.69 19.20
N THR A 438 0.41 7.48 18.04
CA THR A 438 -0.29 7.50 16.76
C THR A 438 -0.78 6.11 16.36
N VAL A 439 -1.78 6.03 15.50
CA VAL A 439 -2.28 4.78 14.91
C VAL A 439 -2.21 4.87 13.38
N ARG A 440 -1.46 3.95 12.75
CA ARG A 440 -1.05 4.05 11.35
C ARG A 440 -2.18 3.78 10.36
N GLY A 441 -2.39 4.73 9.45
CA GLY A 441 -3.46 4.75 8.45
C GLY A 441 -4.84 4.95 9.06
N ALA A 442 -4.95 5.45 10.29
CA ALA A 442 -6.23 5.75 10.94
C ALA A 442 -6.62 7.21 10.71
N GLY A 443 -7.89 7.44 10.36
CA GLY A 443 -8.50 8.76 10.32
C GLY A 443 -8.87 9.26 11.72
N HIS A 444 -9.81 10.21 11.78
CA HIS A 444 -10.34 10.82 12.99
C HIS A 444 -10.81 9.75 13.99
N GLU A 445 -11.81 8.95 13.58
CA GLU A 445 -12.38 7.84 14.34
C GLU A 445 -11.46 6.60 14.29
N VAL A 446 -10.44 6.61 15.13
CA VAL A 446 -9.39 5.59 15.13
C VAL A 446 -9.94 4.17 15.36
N PRO A 447 -10.95 3.92 16.23
CA PRO A 447 -11.55 2.60 16.37
C PRO A 447 -12.41 2.17 15.17
N LEU A 448 -12.95 3.10 14.38
CA LEU A 448 -13.65 2.80 13.13
C LEU A 448 -12.65 2.44 12.01
N PHE A 449 -11.60 3.24 11.83
CA PHE A 449 -10.63 3.04 10.74
C PHE A 449 -9.59 1.93 10.99
N LYS A 450 -9.15 1.72 12.23
CA LYS A 450 -8.17 0.66 12.61
C LYS A 450 -8.58 -0.09 13.89
N PRO A 451 -9.76 -0.73 13.93
CA PRO A 451 -10.33 -1.35 15.13
C PRO A 451 -9.40 -2.32 15.86
N ARG A 452 -8.66 -3.15 15.13
CA ARG A 452 -7.68 -4.10 15.71
C ARG A 452 -6.53 -3.40 16.42
N ALA A 453 -6.08 -2.25 15.90
CA ALA A 453 -5.00 -1.46 16.50
C ALA A 453 -5.50 -0.64 17.68
N ALA A 454 -6.68 0.00 17.55
CA ALA A 454 -7.36 0.70 18.63
C ALA A 454 -7.62 -0.21 19.86
N LEU A 455 -8.09 -1.44 19.64
CA LEU A 455 -8.27 -2.43 20.72
C LEU A 455 -6.95 -2.82 21.39
N GLN A 456 -5.82 -2.86 20.65
CA GLN A 456 -4.50 -3.14 21.23
C GLN A 456 -3.97 -1.94 22.04
N LEU A 457 -4.18 -0.72 21.56
CA LEU A 457 -3.90 0.52 22.27
C LEU A 457 -4.69 0.60 23.59
N PHE A 458 -6.01 0.34 23.55
CA PHE A 458 -6.87 0.30 24.72
C PHE A 458 -6.49 -0.79 25.73
N LYS A 459 -6.16 -2.01 25.27
CA LYS A 459 -5.64 -3.10 26.12
C LYS A 459 -4.37 -2.67 26.86
N SER A 460 -3.49 -1.91 26.21
CA SER A 460 -2.25 -1.40 26.80
C SER A 460 -2.54 -0.29 27.83
N PHE A 461 -3.42 0.66 27.49
CA PHE A 461 -3.88 1.73 28.39
C PHE A 461 -4.50 1.20 29.69
N ILE A 462 -5.44 0.26 29.62
CA ILE A 462 -6.14 -0.28 30.80
C ILE A 462 -5.15 -0.97 31.76
N LYS A 463 -4.26 -1.80 31.21
CA LYS A 463 -3.18 -2.45 31.99
C LYS A 463 -2.18 -1.44 32.56
N GLY A 464 -1.89 -0.37 31.83
CA GLY A 464 -0.75 0.51 32.11
C GLY A 464 0.59 -0.09 31.67
N GLU A 465 0.56 -1.04 30.74
CA GLU A 465 1.76 -1.60 30.09
C GLU A 465 2.23 -0.64 28.98
N PRO A 466 3.53 -0.34 28.85
CA PRO A 466 4.06 0.35 27.68
C PRO A 466 3.90 -0.55 26.44
N PHE A 467 3.86 0.06 25.26
CA PHE A 467 3.81 -0.69 24.02
C PHE A 467 5.05 -1.55 23.83
N ARG A 468 4.86 -2.76 23.28
CA ARG A 468 5.96 -3.63 22.88
C ARG A 468 6.58 -3.09 21.58
N GLY A 469 7.78 -2.53 21.68
CA GLY A 469 8.67 -2.38 20.53
C GLY A 469 9.14 -3.75 20.01
N SER A 470 9.80 -3.75 18.85
CA SER A 470 10.50 -4.94 18.35
C SER A 470 11.63 -5.36 19.31
N SER A 471 11.98 -6.65 19.30
CA SER A 471 12.84 -7.30 20.29
C SER A 471 14.34 -6.96 20.18
N THR A 472 14.68 -5.73 19.84
CA THR A 472 16.05 -5.20 19.67
C THR A 472 16.30 -3.87 20.39
N SER A 473 15.28 -3.18 20.93
CA SER A 473 15.42 -1.83 21.51
C SER A 473 15.44 -1.75 23.05
N LEU A 474 15.52 -2.89 23.76
CA LEU A 474 15.57 -2.93 25.24
C LEU A 474 16.96 -2.66 25.84
N PHE A 475 17.70 -1.71 25.26
CA PHE A 475 19.02 -1.25 25.73
C PHE A 475 18.96 0.13 26.42
N SER A 476 18.02 0.32 27.35
CA SER A 476 17.90 1.57 28.12
C SER A 476 17.39 1.39 29.56
N SER A 477 17.74 0.27 30.22
CA SER A 477 17.62 0.10 31.69
C SER A 477 18.21 -1.22 32.17
N ASN A 478 19.53 -1.27 32.38
CA ASN A 478 20.23 -2.18 33.34
C ASN A 478 21.76 -1.93 33.35
N PHE A 479 22.18 -0.65 33.45
CA PHE A 479 23.62 -0.31 33.56
C PHE A 479 24.09 -0.21 35.02
N ARG A 480 23.73 -1.22 35.82
CA ARG A 480 24.20 -1.51 37.19
C ARG A 480 23.81 -2.95 37.55
N GLU A 481 24.67 -3.60 38.33
CA GLU A 481 24.64 -5.04 38.66
C GLU A 481 25.01 -5.96 37.47
N PHE A 482 25.39 -7.20 37.77
CA PHE A 482 26.00 -8.19 36.86
C PHE A 482 27.30 -7.77 36.14
N SER A 483 28.27 -7.36 36.96
CA SER A 483 29.61 -7.95 36.82
C SER A 483 29.60 -9.35 37.45
N LEU A 484 30.43 -10.27 36.95
CA LEU A 484 30.37 -11.74 37.14
C LEU A 484 29.14 -12.39 36.47
N CYS A 485 29.22 -13.45 35.66
CA CYS A 485 30.31 -14.41 35.41
C CYS A 485 30.65 -14.62 33.92
N PHE A 486 31.90 -14.97 33.65
CA PHE A 486 32.33 -15.70 32.45
C PHE A 486 32.32 -17.22 32.77
N GLU A 487 32.37 -18.07 31.74
CA GLU A 487 32.31 -19.56 31.81
C GLU A 487 30.92 -20.09 32.26
N LEU A 488 30.29 -21.08 31.62
CA LEU A 488 30.79 -22.25 30.86
C LEU A 488 29.99 -22.55 29.57
N ASN A 489 30.60 -23.26 28.62
CA ASN A 489 29.93 -23.89 27.48
C ASN A 489 29.36 -25.28 27.86
N LEU A 490 28.24 -25.70 27.24
CA LEU A 490 28.04 -27.11 26.76
C LEU A 490 26.80 -27.33 25.86
N LEU A 491 27.11 -27.77 24.63
CA LEU A 491 26.33 -28.30 23.49
C LEU A 491 24.90 -28.89 23.62
N LYS A 492 24.00 -28.37 22.75
CA LYS A 492 23.06 -29.05 21.81
C LYS A 492 21.69 -29.68 22.28
N PRO A 493 20.70 -29.90 21.36
CA PRO A 493 19.25 -29.77 21.67
C PRO A 493 18.31 -30.96 21.30
N PHE A 494 17.04 -30.93 21.76
CA PHE A 494 15.84 -31.66 21.26
C PHE A 494 14.55 -31.15 21.99
N VAL A 495 13.27 -31.27 21.53
CA VAL A 495 12.62 -30.85 20.26
C VAL A 495 11.05 -30.76 20.39
N PHE A 496 10.38 -29.88 19.62
CA PHE A 496 8.90 -29.78 19.29
C PHE A 496 7.78 -29.54 20.35
N GLY A 497 6.61 -29.04 19.85
CA GLY A 497 5.28 -28.92 20.51
C GLY A 497 4.86 -27.47 20.86
N VAL A 498 4.12 -26.64 20.10
CA VAL A 498 2.89 -26.77 19.23
C VAL A 498 1.56 -26.58 19.99
N HIS A 499 0.57 -25.97 19.31
CA HIS A 499 -0.80 -25.53 19.74
C HIS A 499 -0.92 -24.14 20.41
N PHE A 500 -2.00 -23.36 20.19
CA PHE A 500 -3.21 -23.56 19.35
C PHE A 500 -3.68 -22.24 18.70
N PHE A 501 -4.42 -22.37 17.59
CA PHE A 501 -5.30 -21.36 16.95
C PHE A 501 -6.70 -21.34 17.64
N VAL A 502 -7.74 -20.56 17.27
CA VAL A 502 -7.99 -19.78 16.03
C VAL A 502 -8.13 -18.25 16.32
N ASP A 503 -9.20 -17.46 16.10
CA ASP A 503 -10.54 -17.65 15.53
C ASP A 503 -11.16 -16.34 14.98
N THR A 504 -12.13 -16.46 14.06
CA THR A 504 -13.34 -15.64 13.76
C THR A 504 -13.73 -15.57 12.26
N ALA A 505 -14.05 -16.71 11.65
CA ALA A 505 -15.13 -16.76 10.64
C ALA A 505 -16.48 -16.98 11.38
N CYS A 506 -17.69 -16.80 10.84
CA CYS A 506 -18.15 -16.26 9.55
C CYS A 506 -18.73 -14.83 9.81
N CYS A 507 -19.68 -14.20 9.08
CA CYS A 507 -20.43 -14.56 7.87
C CYS A 507 -20.63 -13.33 6.97
N SER A 508 -20.85 -13.58 5.67
CA SER A 508 -21.55 -12.68 4.73
C SER A 508 -22.02 -13.49 3.52
N TRP A 509 -23.30 -13.87 3.47
CA TRP A 509 -23.95 -14.40 2.25
C TRP A 509 -25.49 -14.32 2.40
N ALA A 510 -26.08 -13.17 2.06
CA ALA A 510 -27.54 -12.98 1.93
C ALA A 510 -27.87 -11.57 1.39
N LEU A 511 -27.74 -11.33 0.07
CA LEU A 511 -28.40 -10.17 -0.58
C LEU A 511 -28.38 -10.28 -2.12
N PHE A 512 -29.38 -10.96 -2.69
CA PHE A 512 -29.83 -10.73 -4.07
C PHE A 512 -31.20 -11.38 -4.31
N VAL A 513 -32.29 -10.57 -4.31
CA VAL A 513 -33.57 -10.77 -5.03
C VAL A 513 -34.60 -9.70 -4.58
N VAL A 514 -35.50 -9.33 -5.50
CA VAL A 514 -36.53 -8.27 -5.43
C VAL A 514 -36.03 -6.82 -5.32
N ASP A 515 -36.09 -6.12 -6.46
CA ASP A 515 -36.56 -4.73 -6.49
C ASP A 515 -37.51 -4.56 -7.69
N PHE A 516 -38.79 -4.93 -7.49
CA PHE A 516 -39.85 -4.80 -8.49
C PHE A 516 -41.24 -4.98 -7.85
N TRP A 517 -41.93 -3.89 -7.50
CA TRP A 517 -43.34 -3.60 -7.90
C TRP A 517 -43.89 -2.36 -7.20
N HIS A 518 -44.41 -1.40 -7.97
CA HIS A 518 -45.31 -0.37 -7.45
C HIS A 518 -46.30 0.08 -8.54
N MET A 519 -47.37 -0.72 -8.74
CA MET A 519 -48.58 -0.35 -9.47
C MET A 519 -49.80 -0.89 -8.70
N GLY A 520 -50.90 -0.13 -8.71
CA GLY A 520 -52.11 -0.41 -7.92
C GLY A 520 -53.18 -1.22 -8.66
N ASP A 521 -54.38 -1.16 -8.09
CA ASP A 521 -55.67 -1.67 -8.61
C ASP A 521 -55.90 -3.19 -8.54
N CYS A 522 -55.98 -3.71 -7.31
CA CYS A 522 -56.76 -4.91 -6.95
C CYS A 522 -57.44 -4.70 -5.59
N GLU A 523 -58.76 -4.49 -5.56
CA GLU A 523 -59.55 -4.56 -4.33
C GLU A 523 -59.73 -6.02 -3.91
N PHE A 524 -59.46 -6.34 -2.64
CA PHE A 524 -59.77 -7.64 -2.04
C PHE A 524 -60.77 -7.44 -0.89
N VAL A 525 -61.85 -8.21 -0.91
CA VAL A 525 -62.97 -8.13 0.04
C VAL A 525 -63.23 -9.52 0.62
N GLY A 526 -63.27 -9.63 1.95
CA GLY A 526 -63.58 -10.87 2.67
C GLY A 526 -62.46 -11.33 3.60
N SER A 527 -62.83 -12.04 4.66
CA SER A 527 -61.94 -12.56 5.70
C SER A 527 -61.59 -14.04 5.49
N ASP A 528 -60.70 -14.54 6.35
CA ASP A 528 -60.55 -15.97 6.70
C ASP A 528 -59.83 -16.89 5.70
N LEU A 529 -58.65 -16.49 5.18
CA LEU A 529 -57.68 -17.37 4.50
C LEU A 529 -56.23 -17.10 4.95
N VAL A 530 -55.35 -18.11 4.86
CA VAL A 530 -53.97 -18.11 5.38
C VAL A 530 -52.96 -17.56 4.34
N GLY A 531 -51.81 -17.06 4.79
CA GLY A 531 -50.89 -16.21 4.02
C GLY A 531 -50.35 -16.78 2.70
N GLU A 532 -50.14 -18.08 2.58
CA GLU A 532 -49.68 -18.70 1.31
C GLU A 532 -50.72 -18.57 0.19
N GLU A 533 -52.01 -18.73 0.53
CA GLU A 533 -53.09 -18.62 -0.44
C GLU A 533 -53.28 -17.16 -0.89
N GLN A 534 -52.96 -16.19 -0.02
CA GLN A 534 -52.88 -14.78 -0.38
C GLN A 534 -51.71 -14.48 -1.32
N LEU A 535 -50.53 -15.10 -1.12
CA LEU A 535 -49.38 -15.00 -2.02
C LEU A 535 -49.69 -15.60 -3.41
N ILE A 536 -50.32 -16.77 -3.47
CA ILE A 536 -50.72 -17.39 -4.74
C ILE A 536 -51.84 -16.58 -5.44
N ALA A 537 -52.77 -15.98 -4.68
CA ALA A 537 -53.76 -15.07 -5.24
C ALA A 537 -53.10 -13.80 -5.83
N ALA A 538 -52.15 -13.19 -5.11
CA ALA A 538 -51.39 -12.04 -5.58
C ALA A 538 -50.60 -12.35 -6.86
N ALA A 539 -49.91 -13.51 -6.92
CA ALA A 539 -49.19 -13.95 -8.11
C ALA A 539 -50.11 -14.12 -9.33
N ASN A 540 -51.31 -14.69 -9.15
CA ASN A 540 -52.29 -14.82 -10.23
C ASN A 540 -52.84 -13.47 -10.70
N CYS A 541 -53.01 -12.48 -9.82
CA CYS A 541 -53.34 -11.11 -10.22
C CYS A 541 -52.21 -10.42 -10.99
N ILE A 542 -50.96 -10.58 -10.54
CA ILE A 542 -49.76 -10.04 -11.20
C ILE A 542 -49.63 -10.58 -12.64
N ILE A 543 -49.75 -11.89 -12.83
CA ILE A 543 -49.65 -12.50 -14.18
C ILE A 543 -50.82 -12.03 -15.08
N LYS A 544 -52.04 -11.89 -14.54
CA LYS A 544 -53.17 -11.30 -15.29
C LYS A 544 -52.88 -9.87 -15.74
N ALA A 545 -52.37 -9.00 -14.86
CA ALA A 545 -52.03 -7.62 -15.19
C ALA A 545 -50.91 -7.51 -16.24
N LEU A 546 -49.90 -8.38 -16.17
CA LEU A 546 -48.83 -8.47 -17.17
C LEU A 546 -49.35 -8.93 -18.54
N SER A 547 -50.30 -9.88 -18.56
CA SER A 547 -50.89 -10.41 -19.80
C SER A 547 -51.76 -9.41 -20.58
N SER A 548 -52.23 -8.32 -19.93
CA SER A 548 -53.19 -7.38 -20.49
C SER A 548 -52.64 -5.97 -20.80
N ASN A 549 -51.57 -5.53 -20.12
CA ASN A 549 -51.02 -4.18 -20.28
C ASN A 549 -49.74 -4.06 -21.14
N ILE A 550 -49.17 -5.17 -21.64
CA ILE A 550 -47.91 -5.16 -22.40
C ILE A 550 -48.07 -5.92 -23.73
N SER A 551 -47.52 -5.37 -24.82
CA SER A 551 -47.49 -6.00 -26.14
C SER A 551 -46.45 -7.14 -26.24
N LEU A 552 -46.63 -8.18 -25.43
CA LEU A 552 -45.78 -9.37 -25.39
C LEU A 552 -45.98 -10.25 -26.64
N SER A 553 -44.95 -11.01 -27.06
CA SER A 553 -45.10 -12.02 -28.12
C SER A 553 -46.04 -13.15 -27.68
N ASP A 554 -46.69 -13.81 -28.63
CA ASP A 554 -47.69 -14.85 -28.31
C ASP A 554 -47.05 -16.09 -27.65
N ASP A 555 -45.78 -16.39 -27.92
CA ASP A 555 -45.00 -17.40 -27.19
C ASP A 555 -44.87 -17.03 -25.69
N THR A 556 -44.59 -15.75 -25.40
CA THR A 556 -44.48 -15.26 -24.02
C THR A 556 -45.83 -15.32 -23.30
N LYS A 557 -46.94 -15.02 -24.01
CA LYS A 557 -48.30 -15.20 -23.48
C LYS A 557 -48.61 -16.68 -23.21
N SER A 558 -48.17 -17.60 -24.08
CA SER A 558 -48.35 -19.04 -23.90
C SER A 558 -47.67 -19.54 -22.62
N VAL A 559 -46.42 -19.13 -22.37
CA VAL A 559 -45.68 -19.45 -21.14
C VAL A 559 -46.37 -18.89 -19.90
N MET A 560 -46.88 -17.65 -19.93
CA MET A 560 -47.62 -17.07 -18.79
C MET A 560 -48.95 -17.78 -18.51
N VAL A 561 -49.66 -18.27 -19.54
CA VAL A 561 -50.88 -19.07 -19.36
C VAL A 561 -50.58 -20.44 -18.74
N ASP A 562 -49.49 -21.10 -19.14
CA ASP A 562 -49.05 -22.36 -18.55
C ASP A 562 -48.50 -22.21 -17.12
N LEU A 563 -47.94 -21.04 -16.79
CA LEU A 563 -47.56 -20.72 -15.40
C LEU A 563 -48.80 -20.51 -14.51
N CYS A 564 -49.81 -19.77 -14.99
CA CYS A 564 -51.08 -19.59 -14.28
C CYS A 564 -51.85 -20.91 -14.05
N SER A 565 -51.84 -21.83 -15.02
CA SER A 565 -52.50 -23.13 -14.86
C SER A 565 -51.82 -23.99 -13.78
N LYS A 566 -50.47 -24.00 -13.75
CA LYS A 566 -49.68 -24.69 -12.71
C LYS A 566 -49.87 -24.08 -11.32
N LEU A 567 -49.83 -22.74 -11.20
CA LEU A 567 -50.08 -22.06 -9.93
C LEU A 567 -51.50 -22.32 -9.39
N SER A 568 -52.50 -22.43 -10.27
CA SER A 568 -53.88 -22.80 -9.89
C SER A 568 -54.00 -24.27 -9.46
N LEU A 569 -53.14 -25.15 -9.99
CA LEU A 569 -53.10 -26.56 -9.59
C LEU A 569 -52.60 -26.71 -8.14
N ILE A 570 -51.60 -25.92 -7.75
CA ILE A 570 -50.99 -25.92 -6.41
C ILE A 570 -52.00 -25.49 -5.34
N THR A 571 -52.76 -24.40 -5.56
CA THR A 571 -53.86 -24.01 -4.63
C THR A 571 -54.94 -25.09 -4.52
N THR A 572 -55.15 -25.89 -5.56
CA THR A 572 -56.12 -27.01 -5.52
C THR A 572 -55.61 -28.20 -4.68
N GLN A 573 -54.29 -28.30 -4.43
CA GLN A 573 -53.71 -29.35 -3.56
C GLN A 573 -53.70 -28.94 -2.07
N ASN A 574 -53.31 -27.70 -1.74
CA ASN A 574 -53.23 -27.27 -0.33
C ASN A 574 -54.60 -27.32 0.39
N HIS A 575 -55.69 -27.04 -0.32
CA HIS A 575 -57.06 -27.11 0.21
C HIS A 575 -57.56 -28.54 0.54
N GLN A 576 -56.72 -29.59 0.41
CA GLN A 576 -57.00 -30.95 0.92
C GLN A 576 -56.22 -31.32 2.20
N ILE A 577 -55.32 -30.46 2.71
CA ILE A 577 -54.49 -30.74 3.90
C ILE A 577 -55.26 -30.45 5.21
N GLY A 578 -56.49 -30.97 5.29
CA GLY A 578 -57.31 -30.99 6.51
C GLY A 578 -57.42 -32.38 7.16
N VAL A 579 -56.84 -33.43 6.56
CA VAL A 579 -57.08 -34.84 6.93
C VAL A 579 -55.81 -35.69 6.77
N THR A 580 -54.76 -35.41 7.56
CA THR A 580 -53.48 -36.17 7.43
C THR A 580 -52.69 -36.42 8.71
N LYS A 581 -53.19 -36.11 9.92
CA LYS A 581 -52.44 -36.23 11.19
C LYS A 581 -51.98 -37.65 11.60
N ASP A 582 -52.32 -38.67 10.81
CA ASP A 582 -51.85 -40.07 10.97
C ASP A 582 -50.70 -40.46 10.02
N ARG A 583 -50.16 -39.54 9.18
CA ARG A 583 -49.08 -39.88 8.22
C ARG A 583 -47.67 -39.53 8.68
N ASP A 584 -47.47 -38.42 9.39
CA ASP A 584 -46.12 -37.87 9.60
C ASP A 584 -45.23 -38.74 10.50
N VAL A 585 -45.83 -39.47 11.46
CA VAL A 585 -45.11 -40.36 12.39
C VAL A 585 -44.25 -41.39 11.66
N GLY A 586 -44.77 -42.01 10.59
CA GLY A 586 -44.03 -43.02 9.83
C GLY A 586 -42.89 -42.46 8.97
N LEU A 587 -42.91 -41.16 8.66
CA LEU A 587 -41.83 -40.49 7.94
C LEU A 587 -40.65 -40.17 8.87
N VAL A 588 -40.94 -39.79 10.13
CA VAL A 588 -39.92 -39.55 11.15
C VAL A 588 -39.16 -40.85 11.48
N ASP A 589 -39.88 -41.96 11.64
CA ASP A 589 -39.28 -43.30 11.82
C ASP A 589 -38.35 -43.69 10.64
N GLU A 590 -38.72 -43.35 9.40
CA GLU A 590 -37.90 -43.62 8.21
C GLU A 590 -36.64 -42.74 8.16
N ILE A 591 -36.78 -41.45 8.46
CA ILE A 591 -35.66 -40.50 8.52
C ILE A 591 -34.67 -40.89 9.63
N GLU A 592 -35.18 -41.25 10.82
CA GLU A 592 -34.32 -41.73 11.91
C GLU A 592 -33.63 -43.06 11.55
N SER A 593 -34.33 -43.98 10.88
CA SER A 593 -33.72 -45.22 10.37
C SER A 593 -32.58 -44.94 9.39
N ARG A 594 -32.79 -44.06 8.40
CA ARG A 594 -31.72 -43.64 7.46
C ARG A 594 -30.56 -42.96 8.18
N LEU A 595 -30.83 -42.01 9.07
CA LEU A 595 -29.80 -41.29 9.81
C LEU A 595 -28.94 -42.23 10.68
N ASN A 596 -29.54 -43.24 11.32
CA ASN A 596 -28.77 -44.24 12.09
C ASN A 596 -27.83 -45.08 11.21
N VAL A 597 -28.17 -45.33 9.94
CA VAL A 597 -27.27 -46.00 8.97
C VAL A 597 -26.14 -45.07 8.53
N VAL A 598 -26.46 -43.82 8.22
CA VAL A 598 -25.51 -42.78 7.79
C VAL A 598 -24.50 -42.46 8.91
N GLN A 599 -24.99 -42.23 10.13
CA GLN A 599 -24.17 -42.07 11.33
C GLN A 599 -23.21 -43.25 11.52
N LYS A 600 -23.69 -44.49 11.33
CA LYS A 600 -22.84 -45.68 11.48
C LYS A 600 -21.73 -45.77 10.41
N LYS A 601 -21.96 -45.28 9.19
CA LYS A 601 -20.90 -45.16 8.17
C LYS A 601 -19.85 -44.13 8.60
N ILE A 602 -20.27 -42.89 8.90
CA ILE A 602 -19.37 -41.77 9.21
C ILE A 602 -18.58 -42.03 10.50
N MET A 603 -19.26 -42.37 11.60
CA MET A 603 -18.63 -42.69 12.89
C MET A 603 -17.81 -44.00 12.86
N GLY A 604 -17.93 -44.81 11.80
CA GLY A 604 -17.09 -45.98 11.57
C GLY A 604 -15.66 -45.59 11.17
N TRP A 605 -15.53 -44.61 10.27
CA TRP A 605 -14.24 -44.05 9.86
C TRP A 605 -13.66 -43.09 10.90
N GLU A 606 -14.48 -42.34 11.64
CA GLU A 606 -14.01 -41.53 12.77
C GLU A 606 -13.29 -42.37 13.86
N ALA A 607 -13.61 -43.66 13.95
CA ALA A 607 -12.93 -44.62 14.84
C ALA A 607 -11.72 -45.33 14.20
N ASP A 608 -11.63 -45.38 12.88
CA ASP A 608 -10.52 -45.96 12.11
C ASP A 608 -9.70 -44.81 11.48
N GLN A 609 -8.70 -44.33 12.22
CA GLN A 609 -7.91 -43.13 11.88
C GLN A 609 -7.03 -43.26 10.61
N SER A 610 -7.24 -44.28 9.79
CA SER A 610 -6.66 -44.40 8.44
C SER A 610 -7.34 -43.46 7.45
N MET A 611 -6.63 -43.03 6.39
CA MET A 611 -7.20 -42.13 5.37
C MET A 611 -8.08 -42.92 4.38
N ILE A 612 -9.27 -42.41 4.10
CA ILE A 612 -10.30 -43.08 3.28
C ILE A 612 -9.81 -43.22 1.83
N TRP A 613 -9.13 -42.19 1.29
CA TRP A 613 -8.50 -42.23 -0.03
C TRP A 613 -7.16 -43.00 -0.08
N ASP A 614 -6.74 -43.59 1.05
CA ASP A 614 -5.67 -44.61 1.13
C ASP A 614 -6.22 -46.04 1.33
N SER A 615 -7.55 -46.24 1.39
CA SER A 615 -8.14 -47.57 1.60
C SER A 615 -7.78 -48.55 0.47
N ALA A 616 -7.69 -49.84 0.84
CA ALA A 616 -7.51 -50.93 -0.10
C ALA A 616 -8.77 -51.23 -0.95
N PHE A 617 -9.91 -50.60 -0.66
CA PHE A 617 -11.16 -50.76 -1.40
C PHE A 617 -11.58 -49.43 -2.07
N PRO A 618 -11.50 -49.31 -3.41
CA PRO A 618 -11.77 -48.06 -4.12
C PRO A 618 -13.19 -47.48 -3.91
N ASN A 619 -14.14 -48.31 -3.49
CA ASN A 619 -15.51 -47.88 -3.26
C ASN A 619 -15.66 -47.05 -1.97
N ASP A 620 -14.74 -47.17 -1.00
CA ASP A 620 -14.90 -46.58 0.34
C ASP A 620 -15.01 -45.05 0.29
N ALA A 621 -14.21 -44.40 -0.57
CA ALA A 621 -14.28 -42.97 -0.88
C ALA A 621 -15.67 -42.57 -1.40
N CYS A 622 -16.18 -43.28 -2.40
CA CYS A 622 -17.52 -43.02 -2.95
C CYS A 622 -18.62 -43.31 -1.91
N ASP A 623 -18.50 -44.39 -1.13
CA ASP A 623 -19.46 -44.76 -0.09
C ASP A 623 -19.49 -43.78 1.08
N TYR A 624 -18.40 -43.05 1.32
CA TYR A 624 -18.29 -41.95 2.28
C TYR A 624 -18.86 -40.63 1.72
N LEU A 625 -18.49 -40.24 0.49
CA LEU A 625 -19.09 -39.07 -0.18
C LEU A 625 -20.62 -39.21 -0.29
N ASN A 626 -21.11 -40.39 -0.67
CA ASN A 626 -22.54 -40.69 -0.69
C ASN A 626 -23.17 -40.60 0.71
N ALA A 627 -22.47 -41.03 1.76
CA ALA A 627 -22.98 -40.92 3.14
C ALA A 627 -23.03 -39.47 3.63
N ALA A 628 -22.11 -38.61 3.18
CA ALA A 628 -22.11 -37.19 3.47
C ALA A 628 -23.24 -36.44 2.71
N ASP A 629 -23.47 -36.78 1.43
CA ASP A 629 -24.60 -36.27 0.64
C ASP A 629 -25.95 -36.73 1.21
N ASP A 630 -26.04 -38.00 1.65
CA ASP A 630 -27.17 -38.55 2.43
C ASP A 630 -27.39 -37.76 3.75
N ALA A 631 -26.33 -37.46 4.50
CA ALA A 631 -26.43 -36.72 5.76
C ALA A 631 -27.01 -35.31 5.53
N TRP A 632 -26.53 -34.62 4.50
CA TRP A 632 -27.04 -33.32 4.07
C TRP A 632 -28.50 -33.39 3.58
N GLU A 633 -28.85 -34.40 2.79
CA GLU A 633 -30.24 -34.62 2.34
C GLU A 633 -31.20 -34.85 3.52
N LEU A 634 -30.75 -35.55 4.56
CA LEU A 634 -31.52 -35.81 5.77
C LEU A 634 -31.65 -34.57 6.66
N VAL A 635 -30.61 -33.74 6.77
CA VAL A 635 -30.69 -32.42 7.46
C VAL A 635 -31.74 -31.53 6.78
N GLY A 636 -31.64 -31.30 5.47
CA GLY A 636 -32.60 -30.45 4.75
C GLY A 636 -34.06 -30.98 4.80
N LYS A 637 -34.23 -32.31 4.89
CA LYS A 637 -35.55 -32.92 5.12
C LYS A 637 -36.08 -32.66 6.53
N LEU A 638 -35.22 -32.75 7.55
CA LEU A 638 -35.59 -32.43 8.94
C LEU A 638 -35.90 -30.94 9.11
N GLU A 639 -35.18 -30.04 8.43
CA GLU A 639 -35.49 -28.60 8.41
C GLU A 639 -36.84 -28.29 7.72
N SER A 640 -37.24 -29.09 6.72
CA SER A 640 -38.54 -28.94 6.04
C SER A 640 -39.75 -29.40 6.88
N LEU A 641 -39.50 -30.12 7.98
CA LEU A 641 -40.52 -30.67 8.87
C LEU A 641 -40.61 -29.81 10.14
N CYS A 642 -41.65 -29.00 10.24
CA CYS A 642 -41.89 -28.12 11.40
C CYS A 642 -42.29 -28.93 12.66
N PHE A 643 -41.31 -29.46 13.38
CA PHE A 643 -41.50 -30.17 14.65
C PHE A 643 -41.96 -29.22 15.77
N GLU A 644 -43.02 -29.61 16.50
CA GLU A 644 -43.43 -28.99 17.77
C GLU A 644 -42.99 -29.83 18.99
N ASP A 645 -42.29 -30.95 18.76
CA ASP A 645 -41.99 -31.98 19.77
C ASP A 645 -40.48 -32.17 20.04
N GLU A 646 -40.16 -32.62 21.24
CA GLU A 646 -38.80 -32.75 21.76
C GLU A 646 -37.96 -33.83 21.02
N HIS A 647 -38.61 -34.85 20.43
CA HIS A 647 -37.94 -35.92 19.67
C HIS A 647 -37.46 -35.40 18.31
N GLY A 648 -38.29 -34.65 17.59
CA GLY A 648 -37.90 -34.00 16.33
C GLY A 648 -36.70 -33.06 16.48
N TYR A 649 -36.62 -32.29 17.57
CA TYR A 649 -35.46 -31.45 17.88
C TYR A 649 -34.18 -32.26 18.17
N GLU A 650 -34.26 -33.34 18.94
CA GLU A 650 -33.10 -34.20 19.20
C GLU A 650 -32.62 -34.92 17.92
N LEU A 651 -33.56 -35.38 17.07
CA LEU A 651 -33.24 -36.00 15.78
C LEU A 651 -32.57 -35.01 14.80
N SER A 652 -33.08 -33.77 14.73
CA SER A 652 -32.47 -32.70 13.93
C SER A 652 -31.05 -32.36 14.40
N ARG A 653 -30.84 -32.19 15.72
CA ARG A 653 -29.50 -31.99 16.31
C ARG A 653 -28.54 -33.11 15.94
N LYS A 654 -28.98 -34.36 16.08
CA LYS A 654 -28.20 -35.56 15.75
C LYS A 654 -27.83 -35.63 14.25
N ALA A 655 -28.67 -35.11 13.35
CA ALA A 655 -28.34 -35.00 11.93
C ALA A 655 -27.23 -33.97 11.67
N HIS A 656 -27.32 -32.81 12.30
CA HIS A 656 -26.30 -31.76 12.21
C HIS A 656 -24.94 -32.21 12.78
N ASP A 657 -24.93 -32.85 13.95
CA ASP A 657 -23.70 -33.41 14.58
C ASP A 657 -22.97 -34.37 13.62
N VAL A 658 -23.74 -35.22 12.90
CA VAL A 658 -23.22 -36.20 11.93
C VAL A 658 -22.71 -35.53 10.65
N LEU A 659 -23.43 -34.53 10.12
CA LEU A 659 -23.00 -33.76 8.95
C LEU A 659 -21.71 -32.96 9.25
N GLN A 660 -21.64 -32.30 10.40
CA GLN A 660 -20.44 -31.55 10.81
C GLN A 660 -19.21 -32.46 10.94
N THR A 661 -19.38 -33.66 11.52
CA THR A 661 -18.32 -34.68 11.60
C THR A 661 -17.86 -35.10 10.19
N ALA A 662 -18.80 -35.35 9.28
CA ALA A 662 -18.47 -35.71 7.90
C ALA A 662 -17.67 -34.63 7.17
N MET A 663 -18.07 -33.35 7.31
CA MET A 663 -17.40 -32.22 6.65
C MET A 663 -16.00 -31.97 7.20
N ALA A 664 -15.82 -32.01 8.53
CA ALA A 664 -14.51 -31.89 9.16
C ALA A 664 -13.53 -32.98 8.68
N ARG A 665 -14.03 -34.21 8.45
CA ARG A 665 -13.20 -35.28 7.90
C ARG A 665 -12.90 -35.12 6.41
N LEU A 666 -13.86 -34.67 5.59
CA LEU A 666 -13.60 -34.33 4.18
C LEU A 666 -12.55 -33.22 4.05
N GLU A 667 -12.53 -32.25 4.97
CA GLU A 667 -11.52 -31.19 5.04
C GLU A 667 -10.10 -31.72 5.37
N GLU A 668 -9.98 -32.86 6.03
CA GLU A 668 -8.71 -33.56 6.29
C GLU A 668 -8.28 -34.39 5.06
N GLU A 669 -9.19 -35.20 4.50
CA GLU A 669 -8.95 -36.02 3.30
C GLU A 669 -8.58 -35.15 2.09
N PHE A 670 -9.23 -34.01 1.89
CA PHE A 670 -8.90 -33.05 0.82
C PHE A 670 -7.46 -32.55 0.92
N ARG A 671 -6.99 -32.23 2.14
CA ARG A 671 -5.60 -31.80 2.37
C ARG A 671 -4.62 -32.94 2.13
N HIS A 672 -4.90 -34.13 2.65
CA HIS A 672 -4.06 -35.31 2.48
C HIS A 672 -3.92 -35.66 1.00
N LEU A 673 -5.04 -35.74 0.28
CA LEU A 673 -5.08 -36.02 -1.15
C LEU A 673 -4.32 -34.96 -1.95
N LEU A 674 -4.55 -33.66 -1.69
CA LEU A 674 -3.87 -32.58 -2.41
C LEU A 674 -2.35 -32.57 -2.16
N ALA A 675 -1.92 -32.84 -0.93
CA ALA A 675 -0.50 -32.95 -0.58
C ALA A 675 0.15 -34.19 -1.22
N LYS A 676 -0.49 -35.36 -1.14
CA LYS A 676 -0.03 -36.65 -1.69
C LYS A 676 0.03 -36.67 -3.22
N SER A 677 -0.84 -35.91 -3.89
CA SER A 677 -0.97 -35.91 -5.36
C SER A 677 -0.28 -34.72 -6.05
N SER A 678 0.25 -33.76 -5.30
CA SER A 678 1.08 -32.68 -5.83
C SER A 678 2.41 -33.24 -6.37
N LEU A 679 2.79 -32.81 -7.57
CA LEU A 679 3.97 -33.34 -8.27
C LEU A 679 5.19 -32.44 -8.07
N GLU A 680 6.25 -32.99 -7.46
CA GLU A 680 7.57 -32.35 -7.41
C GLU A 680 8.16 -32.28 -8.83
N TYR A 681 8.14 -31.09 -9.44
CA TYR A 681 8.61 -30.89 -10.82
C TYR A 681 10.05 -30.36 -10.85
N GLU A 682 11.03 -31.24 -11.04
CA GLU A 682 12.44 -30.81 -11.18
C GLU A 682 12.68 -29.95 -12.44
N PRO A 683 13.63 -29.00 -12.42
CA PRO A 683 13.75 -28.01 -13.50
C PRO A 683 14.10 -28.55 -14.89
N GLU A 684 14.72 -29.73 -15.00
CA GLU A 684 15.48 -30.15 -16.20
C GLU A 684 14.61 -30.68 -17.37
N SER A 685 13.42 -31.24 -17.11
CA SER A 685 12.63 -31.96 -18.13
C SER A 685 11.95 -31.12 -19.21
N VAL A 686 12.06 -29.78 -19.17
CA VAL A 686 11.53 -28.85 -20.20
C VAL A 686 12.64 -28.38 -21.18
N SER A 687 13.84 -28.94 -21.09
CA SER A 687 15.04 -28.57 -21.87
C SER A 687 14.87 -28.60 -23.41
N SER A 688 13.90 -29.33 -23.97
CA SER A 688 13.89 -29.64 -25.41
C SER A 688 13.40 -28.54 -26.36
N HIS A 689 12.78 -27.46 -25.88
CA HIS A 689 12.14 -26.45 -26.76
C HIS A 689 12.36 -24.96 -26.42
N VAL A 690 13.23 -24.63 -25.45
CA VAL A 690 13.77 -23.26 -25.31
C VAL A 690 15.27 -23.33 -25.56
N THR A 691 15.75 -22.66 -26.60
CA THR A 691 17.16 -22.71 -27.02
C THR A 691 18.09 -22.08 -25.99
N GLU A 692 19.03 -22.86 -25.47
CA GLU A 692 20.12 -22.38 -24.62
C GLU A 692 21.20 -21.65 -25.44
N ASP A 693 21.16 -20.33 -25.49
CA ASP A 693 22.35 -19.55 -25.88
C ASP A 693 23.31 -19.44 -24.68
N SER A 694 24.14 -20.47 -24.54
CA SER A 694 25.25 -20.51 -23.59
C SER A 694 26.57 -20.11 -24.28
N VAL A 695 27.03 -18.88 -24.03
CA VAL A 695 28.30 -18.36 -24.58
C VAL A 695 29.13 -17.72 -23.46
N GLU A 696 30.28 -18.33 -23.16
CA GLU A 696 31.33 -17.75 -22.31
C GLU A 696 32.12 -16.64 -23.03
N GLU A 697 32.98 -15.91 -22.31
CA GLU A 697 33.78 -14.81 -22.86
C GLU A 697 34.77 -15.28 -23.95
N GLY A 698 34.50 -15.01 -25.23
CA GLY A 698 35.49 -15.30 -26.28
C GLY A 698 35.15 -14.95 -27.72
N SER A 699 35.80 -13.90 -28.24
CA SER A 699 36.17 -13.72 -29.66
C SER A 699 35.09 -13.46 -30.74
N THR A 700 35.19 -12.24 -31.28
CA THR A 700 34.70 -11.72 -32.56
C THR A 700 34.53 -12.70 -33.75
N SER A 701 33.33 -12.72 -34.35
CA SER A 701 33.15 -12.54 -35.81
C SER A 701 31.73 -12.14 -36.19
N LEU A 702 31.58 -11.09 -37.03
CA LEU A 702 30.31 -10.79 -37.71
C LEU A 702 30.05 -11.83 -38.82
N TYR A 703 28.78 -12.21 -39.04
CA TYR A 703 28.15 -12.10 -40.36
C TYR A 703 26.62 -11.95 -40.18
N ARG A 704 26.03 -11.06 -40.98
CA ARG A 704 24.61 -10.73 -41.04
C ARG A 704 24.08 -11.17 -42.40
N ASP A 705 22.85 -11.67 -42.46
CA ASP A 705 22.07 -11.68 -43.68
C ASP A 705 20.60 -11.34 -43.36
N GLU A 706 19.86 -10.84 -44.35
CA GLU A 706 18.50 -10.28 -44.17
C GLU A 706 17.44 -11.17 -44.82
N SER A 707 16.17 -11.07 -44.38
CA SER A 707 15.07 -10.55 -45.25
C SER A 707 13.64 -10.86 -44.75
N PHE A 708 12.68 -10.16 -45.38
CA PHE A 708 11.23 -10.42 -45.47
C PHE A 708 10.29 -10.14 -44.29
N GLU A 709 10.00 -8.84 -44.11
CA GLU A 709 8.71 -8.18 -44.44
C GLU A 709 7.40 -8.61 -43.72
N SER A 710 6.42 -7.70 -43.76
CA SER A 710 5.25 -7.67 -42.87
C SER A 710 3.99 -8.40 -43.40
N SER A 711 3.12 -8.83 -42.48
CA SER A 711 1.71 -9.06 -42.78
C SER A 711 0.80 -8.77 -41.58
N VAL A 712 -0.16 -7.86 -41.76
CA VAL A 712 -1.15 -7.51 -40.74
C VAL A 712 -2.26 -8.57 -40.68
N ARG A 713 -2.55 -9.14 -39.49
CA ARG A 713 -3.81 -9.87 -39.24
C ARG A 713 -4.19 -10.05 -37.76
N SER A 714 -5.40 -9.58 -37.44
CA SER A 714 -6.42 -10.11 -36.51
C SER A 714 -6.01 -10.80 -35.18
N CYS A 715 -6.64 -10.35 -34.09
CA CYS A 715 -6.47 -10.83 -32.71
C CYS A 715 -6.52 -12.37 -32.58
N SER A 716 -5.46 -12.97 -32.02
CA SER A 716 -5.40 -14.41 -31.72
C SER A 716 -4.37 -14.76 -30.61
N VAL A 717 -4.28 -13.93 -29.57
CA VAL A 717 -3.25 -14.02 -28.50
C VAL A 717 -3.44 -15.22 -27.56
N GLY A 718 -4.65 -15.79 -27.43
CA GLY A 718 -4.96 -16.83 -26.44
C GLY A 718 -4.25 -18.18 -26.60
N ARG A 719 -3.45 -18.40 -27.65
CA ARG A 719 -2.82 -19.70 -27.96
C ARG A 719 -1.40 -19.90 -27.42
N THR A 720 -0.76 -18.85 -26.88
CA THR A 720 0.64 -18.96 -26.43
C THR A 720 0.76 -19.58 -25.04
N LEU A 721 -0.22 -19.31 -24.16
CA LEU A 721 -0.20 -19.78 -22.78
C LEU A 721 -0.51 -21.28 -22.67
N GLU A 722 -1.41 -21.79 -23.50
CA GLU A 722 -1.84 -23.21 -23.53
C GLU A 722 -0.65 -24.18 -23.71
N ASN A 723 0.41 -23.77 -24.42
CA ASN A 723 1.59 -24.59 -24.66
C ASN A 723 2.61 -24.63 -23.51
N SER A 724 2.39 -23.88 -22.41
CA SER A 724 3.34 -23.74 -21.29
C SER A 724 2.82 -24.32 -19.96
N ILE A 725 1.61 -24.87 -19.95
CA ILE A 725 0.96 -25.45 -18.77
C ILE A 725 1.58 -26.83 -18.44
N ILE A 726 1.81 -27.08 -17.16
CA ILE A 726 2.24 -28.38 -16.62
C ILE A 726 1.21 -28.90 -15.61
N ASP A 727 1.04 -30.22 -15.54
CA ASP A 727 0.20 -30.84 -14.51
C ASP A 727 0.89 -30.74 -13.14
N LEU A 728 0.40 -29.85 -12.28
CA LEU A 728 0.91 -29.66 -10.92
C LEU A 728 0.40 -30.70 -9.91
N VAL A 729 -0.64 -31.45 -10.29
CA VAL A 729 -1.33 -32.48 -9.52
C VAL A 729 -1.73 -33.61 -10.50
N ASN A 730 -1.69 -34.87 -10.08
CA ASN A 730 -2.13 -35.98 -10.93
C ASN A 730 -3.63 -35.83 -11.33
N SER A 731 -3.92 -35.94 -12.63
CA SER A 731 -5.28 -35.79 -13.19
C SER A 731 -6.32 -36.72 -12.55
N ASP A 732 -5.95 -37.93 -12.11
CA ASP A 732 -6.87 -38.82 -11.40
C ASP A 732 -7.32 -38.22 -10.05
N ALA A 733 -6.41 -37.57 -9.33
CA ALA A 733 -6.69 -36.94 -8.04
C ALA A 733 -7.48 -35.64 -8.17
N VAL A 734 -7.38 -34.92 -9.31
CA VAL A 734 -8.18 -33.73 -9.61
C VAL A 734 -9.68 -34.05 -9.61
N ILE A 735 -10.07 -35.22 -10.13
CA ILE A 735 -11.47 -35.68 -10.16
C ILE A 735 -11.99 -35.90 -8.73
N GLU A 736 -11.20 -36.57 -7.89
CA GLU A 736 -11.53 -36.84 -6.49
C GLU A 736 -11.57 -35.55 -5.65
N LEU A 737 -10.60 -34.63 -5.84
CA LEU A 737 -10.59 -33.31 -5.20
C LEU A 737 -11.83 -32.47 -5.56
N ARG A 738 -12.23 -32.44 -6.84
CA ARG A 738 -13.49 -31.81 -7.27
C ARG A 738 -14.70 -32.51 -6.65
N GLY A 739 -14.68 -33.83 -6.54
CA GLY A 739 -15.74 -34.61 -5.87
C GLY A 739 -15.94 -34.21 -4.40
N ILE A 740 -14.85 -34.12 -3.65
CA ILE A 740 -14.87 -33.66 -2.25
C ILE A 740 -15.33 -32.19 -2.15
N ALA A 741 -14.74 -31.29 -2.96
CA ALA A 741 -15.09 -29.87 -2.96
C ALA A 741 -16.58 -29.65 -3.26
N ASN A 742 -17.14 -30.34 -4.25
CA ASN A 742 -18.56 -30.24 -4.60
C ASN A 742 -19.50 -30.69 -3.47
N VAL A 743 -19.13 -31.70 -2.67
CA VAL A 743 -19.93 -32.11 -1.50
C VAL A 743 -19.80 -31.07 -0.36
N MET A 744 -18.60 -30.56 -0.09
CA MET A 744 -18.40 -29.51 0.91
C MET A 744 -19.13 -28.21 0.54
N PHE A 745 -19.13 -27.82 -0.73
CA PHE A 745 -19.80 -26.60 -1.22
C PHE A 745 -21.34 -26.72 -1.09
N LYS A 746 -21.93 -27.87 -1.48
CA LYS A 746 -23.36 -28.15 -1.22
C LYS A 746 -23.74 -28.00 0.25
N ALA A 747 -22.87 -28.47 1.15
CA ALA A 747 -23.09 -28.44 2.59
C ALA A 747 -22.84 -27.08 3.25
N GLY A 748 -22.33 -26.08 2.52
CA GLY A 748 -22.01 -24.75 3.06
C GLY A 748 -20.64 -24.64 3.75
N TYR A 749 -19.71 -25.55 3.43
CA TYR A 749 -18.33 -25.60 3.95
C TYR A 749 -17.32 -25.21 2.85
N ASP A 750 -17.68 -24.22 2.01
CA ASP A 750 -16.83 -23.72 0.93
C ASP A 750 -15.56 -23.05 1.47
N GLN A 751 -15.69 -22.25 2.54
CA GLN A 751 -14.60 -21.49 3.12
C GLN A 751 -13.50 -22.38 3.70
N GLU A 752 -13.85 -23.52 4.29
CA GLU A 752 -12.96 -24.52 4.86
C GLU A 752 -12.14 -25.20 3.76
N CYS A 753 -12.80 -25.64 2.68
CA CYS A 753 -12.18 -26.22 1.50
C CYS A 753 -11.25 -25.23 0.78
N ILE A 754 -11.69 -23.98 0.60
CA ILE A 754 -10.91 -22.88 -0.01
C ILE A 754 -9.66 -22.59 0.84
N GLN A 755 -9.78 -22.56 2.17
CA GLN A 755 -8.63 -22.36 3.07
C GLN A 755 -7.67 -23.54 3.05
N ALA A 756 -8.17 -24.77 2.97
CA ALA A 756 -7.36 -25.98 2.83
C ALA A 756 -6.51 -25.95 1.54
N TYR A 757 -7.12 -25.65 0.40
CA TYR A 757 -6.45 -25.49 -0.89
C TYR A 757 -5.38 -24.38 -0.85
N ASN A 758 -5.79 -23.16 -0.49
CA ASN A 758 -4.92 -21.98 -0.50
C ASN A 758 -3.75 -22.08 0.48
N HIS A 759 -3.87 -22.85 1.56
CA HIS A 759 -2.73 -23.10 2.44
C HIS A 759 -1.66 -23.94 1.75
N LEU A 760 -2.03 -25.09 1.18
CA LEU A 760 -1.07 -26.05 0.61
C LEU A 760 -0.43 -25.50 -0.68
N ARG A 761 -1.24 -24.95 -1.60
CA ARG A 761 -0.74 -24.45 -2.88
C ARG A 761 0.21 -23.26 -2.75
N ARG A 762 -0.01 -22.39 -1.76
CA ARG A 762 0.91 -21.27 -1.46
C ARG A 762 2.29 -21.77 -1.04
N GLU A 763 2.37 -22.81 -0.22
CA GLU A 763 3.69 -23.34 0.18
C GLU A 763 4.37 -24.06 -1.00
N ALA A 764 3.63 -24.81 -1.82
CA ALA A 764 4.14 -25.39 -3.06
C ALA A 764 4.70 -24.33 -4.04
N LEU A 765 4.05 -23.17 -4.18
CA LEU A 765 4.59 -22.07 -5.00
C LEU A 765 5.84 -21.41 -4.39
N ASN A 766 5.97 -21.40 -3.07
CA ASN A 766 7.21 -20.96 -2.39
C ASN A 766 8.35 -21.97 -2.58
N GLU A 767 8.04 -23.27 -2.65
CA GLU A 767 8.98 -24.33 -3.02
C GLU A 767 9.39 -24.23 -4.50
N CYS A 768 8.47 -23.92 -5.41
CA CYS A 768 8.79 -23.60 -6.81
C CYS A 768 9.76 -22.41 -6.94
N LEU A 769 9.59 -21.33 -6.16
CA LEU A 769 10.58 -20.25 -6.10
C LEU A 769 11.93 -20.72 -5.54
N SER A 770 11.92 -21.61 -4.56
CA SER A 770 13.14 -22.17 -3.96
C SER A 770 13.91 -23.05 -4.95
N MET A 771 13.21 -23.85 -5.78
CA MET A 771 13.78 -24.61 -6.91
C MET A 771 14.35 -23.71 -8.01
N LEU A 772 13.81 -22.49 -8.18
CA LEU A 772 14.36 -21.44 -9.05
C LEU A 772 15.53 -20.66 -8.41
N GLU A 773 16.07 -21.12 -7.28
CA GLU A 773 17.11 -20.48 -6.47
C GLU A 773 16.76 -19.07 -5.93
N MET A 774 15.46 -18.74 -5.87
CA MET A 774 14.94 -17.43 -5.47
C MET A 774 14.71 -17.33 -3.96
N GLU A 775 15.81 -17.24 -3.23
CA GLU A 775 15.83 -16.90 -1.80
C GLU A 775 15.00 -15.65 -1.46
N LYS A 776 14.32 -15.70 -0.32
CA LYS A 776 13.51 -14.59 0.22
C LYS A 776 14.39 -13.52 0.87
N MET A 777 14.81 -12.54 0.08
CA MET A 777 15.60 -11.39 0.52
C MET A 777 14.69 -10.19 0.87
N SER A 778 15.11 -9.33 1.80
CA SER A 778 14.51 -8.01 1.98
C SER A 778 15.14 -6.97 1.04
N ILE A 779 14.45 -5.86 0.83
CA ILE A 779 14.96 -4.70 0.07
C ILE A 779 16.31 -4.23 0.66
N GLU A 780 16.44 -4.24 1.99
CA GLU A 780 17.67 -3.82 2.68
C GLU A 780 18.86 -4.78 2.44
N ASP A 781 18.60 -6.07 2.24
CA ASP A 781 19.64 -7.07 1.92
C ASP A 781 20.15 -6.88 0.48
N VAL A 782 19.23 -6.66 -0.47
CA VAL A 782 19.56 -6.43 -1.89
C VAL A 782 20.38 -5.14 -2.05
N LEU A 783 19.99 -4.05 -1.37
CA LEU A 783 20.69 -2.77 -1.43
C LEU A 783 22.11 -2.80 -0.81
N LYS A 784 22.40 -3.76 0.08
CA LYS A 784 23.73 -3.95 0.70
C LYS A 784 24.62 -4.94 -0.05
N MET A 785 24.09 -5.64 -1.05
CA MET A 785 24.79 -6.73 -1.74
C MET A 785 25.94 -6.20 -2.62
N ASP A 786 27.05 -6.94 -2.66
CA ASP A 786 28.15 -6.62 -3.57
C ASP A 786 27.74 -6.82 -5.04
N TRP A 787 28.40 -6.12 -5.96
CA TRP A 787 27.99 -6.14 -7.37
C TRP A 787 28.15 -7.50 -8.06
N VAL A 788 29.11 -8.34 -7.64
CA VAL A 788 29.34 -9.64 -8.29
C VAL A 788 28.22 -10.62 -7.91
N THR A 789 27.89 -10.68 -6.61
CA THR A 789 26.75 -11.49 -6.12
C THR A 789 25.43 -10.94 -6.66
N LEU A 790 25.23 -9.61 -6.65
CA LEU A 790 24.00 -8.98 -7.13
C LEU A 790 23.78 -9.19 -8.63
N ASN A 791 24.81 -9.02 -9.48
CA ASN A 791 24.73 -9.32 -10.91
C ASN A 791 24.42 -10.81 -11.19
N SER A 792 24.89 -11.73 -10.33
CA SER A 792 24.49 -13.14 -10.40
C SER A 792 23.01 -13.34 -10.02
N LYS A 793 22.56 -12.74 -8.91
CA LYS A 793 21.17 -12.81 -8.44
C LYS A 793 20.17 -12.18 -9.44
N ILE A 794 20.52 -11.07 -10.10
CA ILE A 794 19.70 -10.46 -11.18
C ILE A 794 19.51 -11.45 -12.33
N ARG A 795 20.56 -12.14 -12.78
CA ARG A 795 20.44 -13.17 -13.84
C ARG A 795 19.57 -14.35 -13.42
N LYS A 796 19.62 -14.77 -12.15
CA LYS A 796 18.71 -15.79 -11.60
C LYS A 796 17.26 -15.28 -11.58
N TRP A 797 17.03 -14.08 -11.06
CA TRP A 797 15.72 -13.41 -11.02
C TRP A 797 15.09 -13.26 -12.42
N ASN A 798 15.87 -12.83 -13.43
CA ASN A 798 15.39 -12.72 -14.81
C ASN A 798 14.84 -14.07 -15.33
N ARG A 799 15.56 -15.17 -15.13
CA ARG A 799 15.11 -16.51 -15.53
C ARG A 799 13.92 -17.00 -14.69
N ALA A 800 13.95 -16.75 -13.39
CA ALA A 800 12.89 -17.13 -12.48
C ALA A 800 11.58 -16.41 -12.81
N MET A 801 11.61 -15.10 -13.11
CA MET A 801 10.43 -14.33 -13.50
C MET A 801 9.76 -14.92 -14.75
N LYS A 802 10.50 -15.16 -15.85
CA LYS A 802 9.93 -15.75 -17.08
C LYS A 802 9.28 -17.11 -16.81
N ARG A 803 9.97 -18.00 -16.10
CA ARG A 803 9.48 -19.36 -15.81
C ARG A 803 8.32 -19.37 -14.81
N PHE A 804 8.34 -18.48 -13.81
CA PHE A 804 7.29 -18.40 -12.80
C PHE A 804 5.98 -17.87 -13.39
N VAL A 805 6.00 -16.82 -14.21
CA VAL A 805 4.79 -16.29 -14.83
C VAL A 805 4.22 -17.24 -15.89
N ARG A 806 5.04 -17.73 -16.83
CA ARG A 806 4.53 -18.54 -17.96
C ARG A 806 4.23 -20.00 -17.64
N VAL A 807 4.92 -20.60 -16.66
CA VAL A 807 4.72 -22.01 -16.29
C VAL A 807 3.93 -22.10 -14.98
N TYR A 808 4.50 -21.66 -13.86
CA TYR A 808 3.92 -21.94 -12.54
C TYR A 808 2.60 -21.20 -12.28
N LEU A 809 2.49 -19.90 -12.60
CA LEU A 809 1.23 -19.15 -12.43
C LEU A 809 0.14 -19.60 -13.41
N ALA A 810 0.48 -19.82 -14.67
CA ALA A 810 -0.45 -20.35 -15.67
C ALA A 810 -1.02 -21.72 -15.25
N SER A 811 -0.16 -22.59 -14.74
CA SER A 811 -0.53 -23.95 -14.31
C SER A 811 -1.32 -23.95 -12.99
N GLU A 812 -1.03 -23.06 -12.05
CA GLU A 812 -1.84 -22.92 -10.83
C GLU A 812 -3.24 -22.39 -11.16
N LYS A 813 -3.37 -21.41 -12.07
CA LYS A 813 -4.68 -20.94 -12.53
C LYS A 813 -5.48 -22.07 -13.17
N PHE A 814 -4.83 -22.87 -14.04
CA PHE A 814 -5.43 -24.05 -14.66
C PHE A 814 -5.82 -25.13 -13.64
N LEU A 815 -5.05 -25.32 -12.56
CA LEU A 815 -5.40 -26.24 -11.48
C LEU A 815 -6.62 -25.74 -10.68
N CYS A 816 -6.69 -24.44 -10.35
CA CYS A 816 -7.87 -23.84 -9.73
C CYS A 816 -9.12 -24.03 -10.59
N ASP A 817 -9.03 -23.79 -11.90
CA ASP A 817 -10.13 -24.00 -12.86
C ASP A 817 -10.50 -25.50 -12.98
N GLN A 818 -9.54 -26.41 -12.82
CA GLN A 818 -9.80 -27.85 -12.83
C GLN A 818 -10.44 -28.37 -11.52
N VAL A 819 -10.15 -27.79 -10.36
CA VAL A 819 -10.75 -28.21 -9.07
C VAL A 819 -12.09 -27.51 -8.81
N PHE A 820 -12.20 -26.21 -9.12
CA PHE A 820 -13.35 -25.35 -8.75
C PHE A 820 -14.15 -24.79 -9.94
N GLY A 821 -13.86 -25.19 -11.18
CA GLY A 821 -14.33 -24.51 -12.40
C GLY A 821 -15.85 -24.45 -12.65
N ASP A 822 -16.66 -25.14 -11.84
CA ASP A 822 -18.12 -24.98 -11.86
C ASP A 822 -18.56 -23.67 -11.17
N GLU A 823 -17.73 -23.12 -10.27
CA GLU A 823 -17.89 -21.86 -9.53
C GLU A 823 -16.76 -20.87 -9.89
N GLY A 824 -16.81 -20.29 -11.09
CA GLY A 824 -15.69 -19.55 -11.70
C GLY A 824 -15.13 -18.36 -10.90
N LEU A 825 -15.88 -17.76 -9.98
CA LEU A 825 -15.37 -16.72 -9.07
C LEU A 825 -14.49 -17.31 -7.94
N VAL A 826 -14.77 -18.54 -7.51
CA VAL A 826 -14.04 -19.24 -6.45
C VAL A 826 -12.66 -19.69 -6.95
N SER A 827 -12.58 -20.26 -8.15
CA SER A 827 -11.31 -20.59 -8.82
C SER A 827 -10.36 -19.38 -8.83
N LEU A 828 -10.85 -18.23 -9.31
CA LEU A 828 -10.05 -17.03 -9.47
C LEU A 828 -9.57 -16.47 -8.12
N SER A 829 -10.44 -16.49 -7.10
CA SER A 829 -10.07 -16.14 -5.72
C SER A 829 -8.97 -17.06 -5.16
N CYS A 830 -9.06 -18.38 -5.40
CA CYS A 830 -8.03 -19.34 -4.96
C CYS A 830 -6.70 -19.13 -5.70
N PHE A 831 -6.73 -18.86 -7.00
CA PHE A 831 -5.52 -18.52 -7.76
C PHE A 831 -4.83 -17.26 -7.18
N VAL A 832 -5.57 -16.21 -6.85
CA VAL A 832 -4.98 -14.97 -6.30
C VAL A 832 -4.47 -15.18 -4.87
N GLU A 833 -5.25 -15.83 -3.99
CA GLU A 833 -4.86 -16.04 -2.59
C GLU A 833 -3.63 -16.93 -2.43
N SER A 834 -3.49 -17.97 -3.26
CA SER A 834 -2.31 -18.85 -3.27
C SER A 834 -1.07 -18.17 -3.87
N SER A 835 -1.20 -17.51 -5.03
CA SER A 835 -0.05 -17.03 -5.80
C SER A 835 0.54 -15.69 -5.36
N LYS A 836 -0.27 -14.77 -4.82
CA LYS A 836 0.13 -13.37 -4.55
C LYS A 836 1.39 -13.24 -3.70
N ALA A 837 1.59 -14.13 -2.72
CA ALA A 837 2.72 -14.04 -1.78
C ALA A 837 4.07 -14.30 -2.47
N SER A 838 4.08 -15.27 -3.39
CA SER A 838 5.24 -15.65 -4.19
C SER A 838 5.51 -14.63 -5.31
N MET A 839 4.45 -14.11 -5.95
CA MET A 839 4.58 -13.03 -6.95
C MET A 839 5.14 -11.74 -6.34
N LEU A 840 4.64 -11.31 -5.17
CA LEU A 840 5.17 -10.14 -4.46
C LEU A 840 6.62 -10.34 -3.99
N GLN A 841 7.04 -11.57 -3.66
CA GLN A 841 8.45 -11.85 -3.34
C GLN A 841 9.39 -11.60 -4.53
N LEU A 842 8.95 -11.90 -5.77
CA LEU A 842 9.70 -11.54 -6.97
C LEU A 842 9.70 -10.01 -7.20
N LEU A 843 8.55 -9.36 -7.05
CA LEU A 843 8.41 -7.91 -7.27
C LEU A 843 9.25 -7.06 -6.30
N ASN A 844 9.33 -7.42 -5.02
CA ASN A 844 10.17 -6.73 -4.03
C ASN A 844 11.66 -6.65 -4.43
N PHE A 845 12.18 -7.65 -5.18
CA PHE A 845 13.55 -7.61 -5.69
C PHE A 845 13.69 -6.67 -6.90
N GLY A 846 12.66 -6.57 -7.73
CA GLY A 846 12.56 -5.58 -8.80
C GLY A 846 12.48 -4.15 -8.26
N GLU A 847 11.65 -3.92 -7.24
CA GLU A 847 11.56 -2.65 -6.51
C GLU A 847 12.92 -2.26 -5.91
N ALA A 848 13.58 -3.17 -5.20
CA ALA A 848 14.91 -2.93 -4.62
C ALA A 848 15.98 -2.53 -5.67
N MET A 849 15.85 -3.05 -6.89
CA MET A 849 16.70 -2.70 -8.03
C MET A 849 16.30 -1.42 -8.78
N ALA A 850 15.15 -0.82 -8.44
CA ALA A 850 14.72 0.49 -8.94
C ALA A 850 15.09 1.64 -7.98
N ILE A 851 15.47 1.36 -6.73
CA ILE A 851 15.74 2.38 -5.71
C ILE A 851 17.05 3.13 -5.97
N GLY A 852 16.89 4.35 -6.48
CA GLY A 852 17.92 5.39 -6.58
C GLY A 852 18.65 5.45 -7.93
N PRO A 853 19.43 6.52 -8.18
CA PRO A 853 20.28 6.61 -9.35
C PRO A 853 21.46 5.64 -9.19
N HIS A 854 21.65 4.75 -10.16
CA HIS A 854 22.74 3.79 -10.14
C HIS A 854 23.98 4.33 -10.89
N PRO A 855 25.20 3.81 -10.60
CA PRO A 855 26.33 4.08 -11.46
C PRO A 855 26.10 3.46 -12.85
N PRO A 856 26.56 4.10 -13.95
CA PRO A 856 26.22 3.70 -15.32
C PRO A 856 26.48 2.22 -15.63
N GLU A 857 27.51 1.62 -15.03
CA GLU A 857 27.90 0.23 -15.20
C GLU A 857 26.78 -0.79 -14.83
N LYS A 858 25.73 -0.36 -14.11
CA LYS A 858 24.54 -1.17 -13.82
C LYS A 858 23.42 -1.07 -14.87
N LEU A 859 23.39 -0.02 -15.70
CA LEU A 859 22.23 0.35 -16.54
C LEU A 859 21.68 -0.84 -17.35
N ASN A 860 22.56 -1.57 -18.03
CA ASN A 860 22.18 -2.71 -18.87
C ASN A 860 21.44 -3.80 -18.09
N ARG A 861 21.77 -4.03 -16.81
CA ARG A 861 21.08 -5.02 -15.96
C ARG A 861 19.70 -4.54 -15.51
N ILE A 862 19.49 -3.24 -15.38
CA ILE A 862 18.19 -2.64 -15.05
C ILE A 862 17.31 -2.62 -16.30
N LEU A 863 17.89 -2.37 -17.48
CA LEU A 863 17.23 -2.55 -18.78
C LEU A 863 16.80 -4.01 -19.00
N GLU A 864 17.69 -4.99 -18.78
CA GLU A 864 17.34 -6.42 -18.83
C GLU A 864 16.15 -6.75 -17.90
N MET A 865 16.14 -6.22 -16.66
CA MET A 865 15.02 -6.43 -15.74
C MET A 865 13.73 -5.74 -16.22
N TYR A 866 13.81 -4.51 -16.72
CA TYR A 866 12.68 -3.77 -17.28
C TYR A 866 12.03 -4.53 -18.45
N GLU A 867 12.84 -5.05 -19.37
CA GLU A 867 12.35 -5.82 -20.51
C GLU A 867 11.73 -7.16 -20.11
N VAL A 868 12.31 -7.87 -19.14
CA VAL A 868 11.72 -9.10 -18.60
C VAL A 868 10.35 -8.83 -17.98
N VAL A 869 10.18 -7.72 -17.25
CA VAL A 869 8.89 -7.33 -16.67
C VAL A 869 7.90 -6.90 -17.75
N GLY A 870 8.34 -6.09 -18.72
CA GLY A 870 7.50 -5.62 -19.83
C GLY A 870 6.99 -6.74 -20.74
N GLU A 871 7.83 -7.73 -21.05
CA GLU A 871 7.49 -8.90 -21.87
C GLU A 871 6.31 -9.70 -21.31
N HIS A 872 6.14 -9.72 -19.99
CA HIS A 872 5.11 -10.50 -19.28
C HIS A 872 3.95 -9.64 -18.76
N LEU A 873 3.92 -8.34 -19.07
CA LEU A 873 2.87 -7.42 -18.61
C LEU A 873 1.47 -7.90 -19.06
N SER A 874 1.33 -8.30 -20.32
CA SER A 874 0.07 -8.85 -20.86
C SER A 874 -0.30 -10.23 -20.29
N ASP A 875 0.70 -11.02 -19.88
CA ASP A 875 0.46 -12.32 -19.22
C ASP A 875 -0.12 -12.05 -17.81
N ILE A 876 0.47 -11.13 -17.06
CA ILE A 876 0.00 -10.70 -15.73
C ILE A 876 -1.37 -10.03 -15.77
N ASP A 877 -1.61 -9.11 -16.72
CA ASP A 877 -2.93 -8.48 -16.91
C ASP A 877 -4.03 -9.49 -17.32
N THR A 878 -3.66 -10.68 -17.82
CA THR A 878 -4.59 -11.78 -18.16
C THR A 878 -4.76 -12.78 -17.02
N LEU A 879 -3.70 -13.04 -16.24
CA LEU A 879 -3.74 -13.88 -15.04
C LEU A 879 -4.53 -13.19 -13.92
N TYR A 880 -4.28 -11.91 -13.66
CA TYR A 880 -4.86 -11.07 -12.61
C TYR A 880 -5.80 -10.00 -13.19
N CYS A 881 -6.67 -10.40 -14.12
CA CYS A 881 -7.49 -9.50 -14.92
C CYS A 881 -8.60 -8.77 -14.15
N ASP A 882 -8.98 -9.27 -12.98
CA ASP A 882 -10.20 -8.93 -12.24
C ASP A 882 -9.98 -7.96 -11.05
N ASP A 883 -11.04 -7.73 -10.27
CA ASP A 883 -11.03 -6.86 -9.08
C ASP A 883 -10.29 -7.51 -7.88
N VAL A 884 -10.19 -8.85 -7.78
CA VAL A 884 -9.41 -9.55 -6.72
C VAL A 884 -7.92 -9.53 -7.05
N GLY A 885 -7.54 -9.82 -8.30
CA GLY A 885 -6.15 -9.78 -8.76
C GLY A 885 -5.54 -8.37 -8.83
N TYR A 886 -6.37 -7.32 -8.76
CA TYR A 886 -6.00 -5.91 -8.97
C TYR A 886 -4.75 -5.45 -8.18
N LEU A 887 -4.59 -5.86 -6.91
CA LEU A 887 -3.43 -5.47 -6.10
C LEU A 887 -2.10 -5.97 -6.68
N VAL A 888 -2.03 -7.25 -7.09
CA VAL A 888 -0.80 -7.83 -7.68
C VAL A 888 -0.46 -7.14 -9.00
N ARG A 889 -1.49 -6.77 -9.77
CA ARG A 889 -1.35 -6.01 -11.01
C ARG A 889 -0.82 -4.59 -10.78
N ILE A 890 -1.31 -3.84 -9.78
CA ILE A 890 -0.74 -2.50 -9.45
C ILE A 890 0.76 -2.62 -9.17
N GLU A 891 1.14 -3.48 -8.22
CA GLU A 891 2.54 -3.62 -7.79
C GLU A 891 3.46 -4.05 -8.96
N TYR A 892 2.94 -4.86 -9.90
CA TYR A 892 3.65 -5.22 -11.12
C TYR A 892 3.89 -4.04 -12.07
N HIS A 893 2.84 -3.24 -12.34
CA HIS A 893 2.94 -2.02 -13.15
C HIS A 893 3.83 -0.97 -12.47
N ASP A 894 3.77 -0.82 -11.15
CA ASP A 894 4.58 0.15 -10.41
C ASP A 894 6.06 -0.25 -10.32
N VAL A 895 6.40 -1.53 -10.24
CA VAL A 895 7.78 -2.01 -10.41
C VAL A 895 8.29 -1.75 -11.83
N LEU A 896 7.49 -2.02 -12.87
CA LEU A 896 7.86 -1.70 -14.26
C LEU A 896 8.13 -0.20 -14.45
N ASN A 897 7.21 0.65 -13.96
CA ASN A 897 7.33 2.10 -13.98
C ASN A 897 8.56 2.61 -13.20
N SER A 898 8.89 1.97 -12.08
CA SER A 898 10.02 2.36 -11.22
C SER A 898 11.36 1.94 -11.83
N LEU A 899 11.46 0.74 -12.41
CA LEU A 899 12.61 0.30 -13.21
C LEU A 899 12.83 1.25 -14.40
N GLY A 900 11.77 1.62 -15.12
CA GLY A 900 11.84 2.58 -16.23
C GLY A 900 12.37 3.96 -15.80
N LYS A 901 11.85 4.51 -14.70
CA LYS A 901 12.37 5.76 -14.10
C LYS A 901 13.84 5.64 -13.68
N SER A 902 14.26 4.49 -13.13
CA SER A 902 15.65 4.23 -12.73
C SER A 902 16.60 4.13 -13.93
N VAL A 903 16.16 3.50 -15.04
CA VAL A 903 16.88 3.49 -16.33
C VAL A 903 17.10 4.92 -16.83
N THR A 904 16.04 5.73 -16.94
CA THR A 904 16.14 7.11 -17.44
C THR A 904 17.00 8.00 -16.53
N ALA A 905 16.87 7.88 -15.20
CA ALA A 905 17.72 8.60 -14.25
C ALA A 905 19.20 8.21 -14.38
N THR A 906 19.50 6.91 -14.50
CA THR A 906 20.86 6.37 -14.64
C THR A 906 21.50 6.75 -15.98
N PHE A 907 20.72 6.78 -17.07
CA PHE A 907 21.20 7.28 -18.38
C PHE A 907 21.53 8.78 -18.35
N LEU A 908 20.71 9.60 -17.67
CA LEU A 908 21.01 11.03 -17.48
C LEU A 908 22.24 11.24 -16.60
N GLU A 909 22.46 10.41 -15.59
CA GLU A 909 23.67 10.48 -14.75
C GLU A 909 24.95 10.07 -15.51
N PHE A 910 24.87 9.12 -16.46
CA PHE A 910 25.97 8.82 -17.38
C PHE A 910 26.42 10.05 -18.18
N GLY A 911 25.48 10.86 -18.69
CA GLY A 911 25.79 12.14 -19.35
C GLY A 911 26.55 13.12 -18.45
N LYS A 912 26.11 13.27 -17.20
CA LYS A 912 26.78 14.12 -16.19
C LYS A 912 28.17 13.58 -15.82
N ALA A 913 28.33 12.27 -15.67
CA ALA A 913 29.60 11.63 -15.34
C ALA A 913 30.66 11.82 -16.45
N ILE A 914 30.26 11.88 -17.72
CA ILE A 914 31.13 12.24 -18.85
C ILE A 914 31.54 13.71 -18.75
N ALA A 915 30.58 14.62 -18.54
CA ALA A 915 30.85 16.05 -18.42
C ALA A 915 31.83 16.36 -17.27
N ALA A 916 31.59 15.75 -16.10
CA ALA A 916 32.40 15.92 -14.90
C ALA A 916 33.79 15.24 -14.95
N ASN A 917 34.09 14.47 -16.02
CA ASN A 917 35.37 13.76 -16.15
C ASN A 917 36.53 14.72 -16.43
N THR A 918 37.04 15.36 -15.39
CA THR A 918 38.24 16.20 -15.44
C THR A 918 39.51 15.37 -15.22
N SER A 919 40.64 15.84 -15.75
CA SER A 919 41.98 15.32 -15.46
C SER A 919 42.90 16.52 -15.19
N PRO A 920 43.81 16.47 -14.20
CA PRO A 920 44.81 17.52 -14.02
C PRO A 920 45.97 17.42 -15.03
N ASN A 921 46.11 16.27 -15.72
CA ASN A 921 47.22 15.98 -16.62
C ASN A 921 46.70 15.72 -18.04
N ALA A 922 47.39 16.33 -19.02
CA ALA A 922 47.14 16.09 -20.44
C ALA A 922 47.50 14.65 -20.85
N PHE A 923 46.79 14.09 -21.83
CA PHE A 923 46.92 12.68 -22.21
C PHE A 923 48.20 12.41 -23.02
N ALA A 924 48.89 11.31 -22.73
CA ALA A 924 50.21 11.05 -23.33
C ALA A 924 50.15 10.90 -24.86
N GLY A 925 51.07 11.54 -25.57
CA GLY A 925 51.25 11.40 -27.03
C GLY A 925 50.10 11.91 -27.92
N GLY A 926 49.07 12.56 -27.36
CA GLY A 926 47.93 13.07 -28.14
C GLY A 926 47.04 11.98 -28.76
N GLY A 927 47.09 10.75 -28.25
CA GLY A 927 46.34 9.61 -28.79
C GLY A 927 44.83 9.63 -28.48
N ILE A 928 44.15 8.52 -28.80
CA ILE A 928 42.72 8.34 -28.51
C ILE A 928 42.54 8.13 -27.00
N HIS A 929 41.79 9.04 -26.36
CA HIS A 929 41.55 9.05 -24.92
C HIS A 929 40.65 7.87 -24.49
N HIS A 930 40.86 7.34 -23.27
CA HIS A 930 40.11 6.18 -22.78
C HIS A 930 38.60 6.43 -22.68
N LEU A 931 38.19 7.64 -22.27
CA LEU A 931 36.77 8.03 -22.21
C LEU A 931 36.09 7.94 -23.59
N THR A 932 36.78 8.33 -24.67
CA THR A 932 36.28 8.24 -26.05
C THR A 932 36.01 6.79 -26.47
N LYS A 933 36.87 5.86 -26.04
CA LYS A 933 36.67 4.42 -26.27
C LYS A 933 35.54 3.87 -25.42
N TYR A 934 35.47 4.27 -24.14
CA TYR A 934 34.42 3.85 -23.21
C TYR A 934 33.03 4.27 -23.71
N VAL A 935 32.80 5.57 -23.87
CA VAL A 935 31.47 6.12 -24.23
C VAL A 935 30.99 5.60 -25.58
N MET A 936 31.84 5.55 -26.60
CA MET A 936 31.43 5.07 -27.93
C MET A 936 31.29 3.55 -28.04
N ASN A 937 31.81 2.77 -27.09
CA ASN A 937 31.49 1.34 -26.96
C ASN A 937 30.23 1.15 -26.10
N TYR A 938 30.04 1.95 -25.06
CA TYR A 938 28.88 1.89 -24.17
C TYR A 938 27.58 2.27 -24.90
N LEU A 939 27.59 3.35 -25.69
CA LEU A 939 26.47 3.69 -26.58
C LEU A 939 26.19 2.61 -27.62
N LEU A 940 27.20 1.83 -28.05
CA LEU A 940 26.98 0.68 -28.95
C LEU A 940 26.30 -0.49 -28.22
N ILE A 941 26.62 -0.78 -26.96
CA ILE A 941 25.93 -1.83 -26.20
C ILE A 941 24.47 -1.43 -25.91
N LEU A 942 24.18 -0.12 -25.82
CA LEU A 942 22.83 0.38 -25.64
C LEU A 942 21.96 0.35 -26.91
N THR A 943 22.49 0.01 -28.10
CA THR A 943 21.64 -0.14 -29.29
C THR A 943 20.75 -1.38 -29.23
N ASP A 944 21.18 -2.41 -28.48
CA ASP A 944 20.46 -3.67 -28.30
C ASP A 944 19.10 -3.45 -27.60
N TYR A 945 19.00 -2.41 -26.76
CA TYR A 945 17.81 -2.01 -26.00
C TYR A 945 17.01 -0.89 -26.68
N GLY A 946 17.11 -0.79 -28.01
CA GLY A 946 16.72 0.40 -28.77
C GLY A 946 15.26 0.81 -28.64
N ASP A 947 14.33 -0.15 -28.69
CA ASP A 947 12.90 0.11 -28.57
C ASP A 947 12.51 0.52 -27.14
N SER A 948 13.04 -0.19 -26.14
CA SER A 948 12.86 0.14 -24.72
C SER A 948 13.35 1.54 -24.37
N LEU A 949 14.52 1.95 -24.90
CA LEU A 949 15.05 3.30 -24.73
C LEU A 949 14.28 4.36 -25.53
N ASN A 950 13.69 4.01 -26.68
CA ASN A 950 12.82 4.93 -27.42
C ASN A 950 11.52 5.23 -26.65
N VAL A 951 10.96 4.25 -25.93
CA VAL A 951 9.80 4.46 -25.04
C VAL A 951 10.21 5.27 -23.80
N LEU A 952 11.21 4.81 -23.04
CA LEU A 952 11.58 5.39 -21.74
C LEU A 952 12.17 6.81 -21.80
N LEU A 953 12.67 7.24 -22.96
CA LEU A 953 13.16 8.59 -23.21
C LEU A 953 12.16 9.46 -23.99
N GLY A 954 10.96 8.95 -24.29
CA GLY A 954 9.93 9.66 -25.05
C GLY A 954 9.26 10.81 -24.29
N ASP A 955 8.99 10.63 -23.00
CA ASP A 955 8.11 11.50 -22.20
C ASP A 955 8.79 12.74 -21.58
N GLY A 956 10.02 13.07 -22.00
CA GLY A 956 10.80 14.17 -21.45
C GLY A 956 10.82 15.44 -22.32
N GLU A 957 10.46 16.59 -21.74
CA GLU A 957 10.96 17.89 -22.21
C GLU A 957 12.50 17.91 -22.18
N ASP A 958 13.17 18.72 -23.01
CA ASP A 958 14.63 18.64 -23.21
C ASP A 958 15.46 19.14 -22.00
N VAL A 959 15.69 18.25 -21.02
CA VAL A 959 16.44 18.51 -19.78
C VAL A 959 17.97 18.61 -19.99
N TYR A 960 18.41 19.56 -20.81
CA TYR A 960 19.82 20.02 -20.88
C TYR A 960 19.90 21.55 -21.04
N PRO A 961 19.70 22.33 -19.96
CA PRO A 961 19.80 23.78 -20.02
C PRO A 961 21.25 24.25 -20.24
N ASN A 962 21.47 24.96 -21.35
CA ASN A 962 22.64 25.80 -21.66
C ASN A 962 24.04 25.14 -21.57
N SER A 963 24.50 24.57 -22.69
CA SER A 963 25.94 24.49 -22.97
C SER A 963 26.58 25.89 -22.92
N PRO A 964 27.73 26.10 -22.25
CA PRO A 964 28.36 27.42 -22.16
C PRO A 964 28.97 27.84 -23.51
N SER A 965 28.28 28.72 -24.24
CA SER A 965 28.68 29.19 -25.57
C SER A 965 29.83 30.20 -25.52
N SER A 966 31.07 29.72 -25.66
CA SER A 966 32.22 30.60 -25.91
C SER A 966 32.41 30.92 -27.39
N SER A 967 32.52 32.22 -27.70
CA SER A 967 32.93 32.83 -28.99
C SER A 967 32.09 32.53 -30.25
N GLU A 968 31.24 33.51 -30.58
CA GLU A 968 30.99 34.07 -31.93
C GLU A 968 31.27 33.21 -33.17
N ASN A 969 30.20 32.76 -33.85
CA ASN A 969 30.02 32.89 -35.31
C ASN A 969 28.55 32.57 -35.71
N PRO A 970 27.85 33.44 -36.46
CA PRO A 970 26.43 33.24 -36.78
C PRO A 970 26.24 32.40 -38.05
N SER A 971 26.18 31.08 -37.91
CA SER A 971 25.74 30.15 -38.98
C SER A 971 25.12 28.86 -38.41
N ARG A 972 24.00 29.01 -37.69
CA ARG A 972 23.09 27.88 -37.43
C ARG A 972 22.03 27.84 -38.52
N GLU A 973 22.18 26.92 -39.47
CA GLU A 973 21.01 26.37 -40.16
C GLU A 973 20.27 25.45 -39.17
N GLU A 974 18.94 25.51 -39.18
CA GLU A 974 18.09 24.76 -38.25
C GLU A 974 18.01 23.29 -38.71
N GLU A 975 18.78 22.40 -38.06
CA GLU A 975 18.57 20.96 -38.18
C GLU A 975 17.15 20.62 -37.70
N LYS A 976 16.32 20.01 -38.55
CA LYS A 976 14.92 19.71 -38.21
C LYS A 976 14.84 18.71 -37.05
N GLU A 977 14.41 19.18 -35.88
CA GLU A 977 14.40 18.39 -34.65
C GLU A 977 13.38 17.23 -34.64
N GLY A 978 12.47 17.16 -35.62
CA GLY A 978 11.37 16.19 -35.70
C GLY A 978 11.62 14.88 -36.46
N GLU A 979 12.84 14.60 -36.97
CA GLU A 979 13.11 13.39 -37.78
C GLU A 979 13.83 12.24 -37.01
N PHE A 980 14.22 12.44 -35.74
CA PHE A 980 15.03 11.45 -35.00
C PHE A 980 14.36 10.95 -33.71
N SER A 981 14.52 9.65 -33.42
CA SER A 981 13.92 9.01 -32.26
C SER A 981 14.44 9.57 -30.93
N PRO A 982 13.74 9.36 -29.80
CA PRO A 982 14.19 9.85 -28.49
C PRO A 982 15.60 9.34 -28.13
N MET A 983 15.87 8.03 -28.28
CA MET A 983 17.20 7.47 -28.10
C MET A 983 18.24 8.18 -28.98
N ALA A 984 17.93 8.46 -30.25
CA ALA A 984 18.84 9.12 -31.18
C ALA A 984 19.17 10.57 -30.77
N ARG A 985 18.19 11.33 -30.28
CA ARG A 985 18.42 12.67 -29.69
C ARG A 985 19.36 12.58 -28.49
N HIS A 986 19.09 11.68 -27.56
CA HIS A 986 19.88 11.50 -26.34
C HIS A 986 21.31 11.01 -26.62
N PHE A 987 21.51 10.06 -27.54
CA PHE A 987 22.84 9.58 -27.93
C PHE A 987 23.69 10.69 -28.57
N ARG A 988 23.08 11.55 -29.40
CA ARG A 988 23.74 12.73 -29.99
C ARG A 988 24.11 13.78 -28.93
N SER A 989 23.27 13.97 -27.91
CA SER A 989 23.61 14.81 -26.75
C SER A 989 24.84 14.26 -26.00
N VAL A 990 24.84 12.97 -25.65
CA VAL A 990 25.98 12.30 -24.98
C VAL A 990 27.28 12.41 -25.80
N ALA A 991 27.23 12.22 -27.12
CA ALA A 991 28.39 12.39 -27.98
C ALA A 991 28.89 13.85 -28.04
N THR A 992 27.97 14.84 -27.98
CA THR A 992 28.32 16.27 -27.95
C THR A 992 28.91 16.69 -26.60
N ILE A 993 28.45 16.10 -25.49
CA ILE A 993 29.06 16.25 -24.16
C ILE A 993 30.48 15.67 -24.15
N LEU A 994 30.69 14.50 -24.77
CA LEU A 994 32.02 13.90 -24.95
C LEU A 994 32.96 14.80 -25.78
N GLU A 995 32.49 15.34 -26.91
CA GLU A 995 33.27 16.29 -27.73
C GLU A 995 33.66 17.54 -26.92
N SER A 996 32.73 18.12 -26.17
CA SER A 996 32.97 19.28 -25.31
C SER A 996 34.02 19.00 -24.22
N ASN A 997 33.95 17.84 -23.58
CA ASN A 997 34.90 17.39 -22.57
C ASN A 997 36.30 17.13 -23.17
N LEU A 998 36.37 16.63 -24.41
CA LEU A 998 37.63 16.45 -25.15
C LEU A 998 38.25 17.80 -25.55
N GLU A 999 37.46 18.80 -25.95
CA GLU A 999 37.93 20.17 -26.18
C GLU A 999 38.46 20.84 -24.90
N GLU A 1000 37.85 20.58 -23.74
CA GLU A 1000 38.41 21.06 -22.48
C GLU A 1000 39.75 20.37 -22.14
N LYS A 1001 39.82 19.04 -22.26
CA LYS A 1001 41.08 18.29 -22.08
C LYS A 1001 42.15 18.71 -23.07
N SER A 1002 41.82 19.12 -24.30
CA SER A 1002 42.81 19.58 -25.27
C SER A 1002 43.49 20.89 -24.84
N LYS A 1003 42.80 21.78 -24.11
CA LYS A 1003 43.37 23.06 -23.63
C LYS A 1003 44.52 22.86 -22.62
N GLN A 1004 44.77 21.63 -22.15
CA GLN A 1004 45.85 21.28 -21.22
C GLN A 1004 47.21 21.09 -21.90
N TYR A 1005 47.28 20.86 -23.22
CA TYR A 1005 48.58 20.80 -23.92
C TYR A 1005 49.13 22.21 -24.15
N LYS A 1006 50.42 22.41 -23.85
CA LYS A 1006 51.14 23.68 -24.09
C LYS A 1006 51.44 23.96 -25.58
N ASP A 1007 51.44 22.92 -26.42
CA ASP A 1007 51.66 23.01 -27.85
C ASP A 1007 50.31 23.02 -28.60
N PRO A 1008 49.93 24.12 -29.28
CA PRO A 1008 48.70 24.22 -30.07
C PRO A 1008 48.58 23.16 -31.18
N ALA A 1009 49.70 22.69 -31.74
CA ALA A 1009 49.67 21.62 -32.73
C ALA A 1009 49.23 20.30 -32.11
N LEU A 1010 49.67 20.01 -30.87
CA LEU A 1010 49.26 18.82 -30.12
C LEU A 1010 47.79 18.90 -29.65
N GLN A 1011 47.28 20.10 -29.35
CA GLN A 1011 45.84 20.30 -29.06
C GLN A 1011 44.97 19.83 -30.23
N HIS A 1012 45.28 20.30 -31.45
CA HIS A 1012 44.53 19.91 -32.65
C HIS A 1012 44.78 18.46 -33.06
N PHE A 1013 45.99 17.93 -32.88
CA PHE A 1013 46.31 16.53 -33.13
C PHE A 1013 45.52 15.57 -32.22
N PHE A 1014 45.35 15.93 -30.95
CA PHE A 1014 44.51 15.17 -30.02
C PHE A 1014 43.02 15.18 -30.42
N LEU A 1015 42.47 16.35 -30.77
CA LEU A 1015 41.08 16.45 -31.23
C LEU A 1015 40.85 15.70 -32.55
N MET A 1016 41.76 15.86 -33.52
CA MET A 1016 41.79 15.11 -34.78
C MET A 1016 41.69 13.58 -34.53
N ASN A 1017 42.54 13.04 -33.66
CA ASN A 1017 42.55 11.60 -33.35
C ASN A 1017 41.24 11.10 -32.72
N ASN A 1018 40.65 11.88 -31.80
CA ASN A 1018 39.45 11.45 -31.08
C ASN A 1018 38.16 11.63 -31.93
N ILE A 1019 38.03 12.74 -32.67
CA ILE A 1019 36.89 12.99 -33.57
C ILE A 1019 36.90 12.01 -34.75
N HIS A 1020 38.08 11.68 -35.31
CA HIS A 1020 38.21 10.62 -36.32
C HIS A 1020 37.76 9.27 -35.77
N TYR A 1021 38.21 8.88 -34.57
CA TYR A 1021 37.77 7.63 -33.93
C TYR A 1021 36.25 7.60 -33.70
N MET A 1022 35.64 8.69 -33.23
CA MET A 1022 34.18 8.78 -33.06
C MET A 1022 33.44 8.60 -34.39
N ALA A 1023 33.82 9.34 -35.44
CA ALA A 1023 33.22 9.22 -36.77
C ALA A 1023 33.40 7.82 -37.39
N GLN A 1024 34.59 7.23 -37.24
CA GLN A 1024 34.92 5.89 -37.73
C GLN A 1024 34.15 4.80 -36.98
N LYS A 1025 34.00 4.93 -35.65
CA LYS A 1025 33.23 3.99 -34.81
C LYS A 1025 31.74 4.05 -35.13
N VAL A 1026 31.16 5.24 -35.28
CA VAL A 1026 29.75 5.41 -35.70
C VAL A 1026 29.52 4.81 -37.08
N ARG A 1027 30.34 5.17 -38.08
CA ARG A 1027 30.21 4.67 -39.46
C ARG A 1027 30.43 3.16 -39.58
N GLY A 1028 31.14 2.54 -38.65
CA GLY A 1028 31.45 1.11 -38.63
C GLY A 1028 30.54 0.25 -37.73
N SER A 1029 29.37 0.73 -37.32
CA SER A 1029 28.41 -0.01 -36.45
C SER A 1029 26.96 0.45 -36.64
N GLU A 1030 25.99 -0.18 -35.97
CA GLU A 1030 24.57 0.20 -35.99
C GLU A 1030 24.32 1.66 -35.56
N LEU A 1031 25.24 2.25 -34.79
CA LEU A 1031 25.23 3.68 -34.47
C LEU A 1031 25.12 4.58 -35.72
N SER A 1032 25.57 4.14 -36.89
CA SER A 1032 25.38 4.84 -38.17
C SER A 1032 23.92 5.18 -38.47
N GLN A 1033 22.96 4.29 -38.12
CA GLN A 1033 21.53 4.50 -38.33
C GLN A 1033 20.95 5.53 -37.35
N ILE A 1034 21.45 5.52 -36.10
CA ILE A 1034 21.01 6.40 -35.00
C ILE A 1034 21.57 7.83 -35.17
N PHE A 1035 22.83 7.95 -35.57
CA PHE A 1035 23.51 9.23 -35.73
C PHE A 1035 23.33 9.85 -37.13
N GLY A 1036 23.15 9.04 -38.17
CA GLY A 1036 22.96 9.48 -39.54
C GLY A 1036 24.24 9.96 -40.25
N GLU A 1037 24.24 9.85 -41.58
CA GLU A 1037 25.38 10.23 -42.43
C GLU A 1037 25.73 11.73 -42.34
N ASP A 1038 24.76 12.62 -42.07
CA ASP A 1038 25.02 14.05 -41.86
C ASP A 1038 25.91 14.31 -40.63
N TRP A 1039 25.66 13.60 -39.52
CA TRP A 1039 26.47 13.71 -38.31
C TRP A 1039 27.90 13.22 -38.57
N VAL A 1040 28.05 12.08 -39.26
CA VAL A 1040 29.35 11.50 -39.62
C VAL A 1040 30.12 12.46 -40.54
N ARG A 1041 29.47 13.02 -41.56
CA ARG A 1041 30.07 13.99 -42.49
C ARG A 1041 30.55 15.24 -41.77
N LYS A 1042 29.72 15.79 -40.87
CA LYS A 1042 30.03 16.98 -40.05
C LYS A 1042 31.25 16.73 -39.15
N ARG A 1043 31.35 15.57 -38.51
CA ARG A 1043 32.55 15.19 -37.73
C ARG A 1043 33.78 14.97 -38.61
N TYR A 1044 33.63 14.42 -39.81
CA TYR A 1044 34.72 14.28 -40.77
C TYR A 1044 35.27 15.64 -41.24
N MET A 1045 34.40 16.65 -41.42
CA MET A 1045 34.81 18.03 -41.70
C MET A 1045 35.57 18.67 -40.53
N ASN A 1046 35.09 18.49 -39.29
CA ASN A 1046 35.79 18.97 -38.09
C ASN A 1046 37.18 18.32 -37.95
N PHE A 1047 37.26 17.00 -38.16
CA PHE A 1047 38.52 16.25 -38.23
C PHE A 1047 39.49 16.84 -39.26
N GLN A 1048 39.05 17.08 -40.51
CA GLN A 1048 39.88 17.71 -41.55
C GLN A 1048 40.30 19.14 -41.19
N GLN A 1049 39.45 19.92 -40.53
CA GLN A 1049 39.81 21.25 -40.04
C GLN A 1049 40.91 21.19 -38.96
N HIS A 1050 40.89 20.19 -38.08
CA HIS A 1050 41.98 19.94 -37.14
C HIS A 1050 43.26 19.46 -37.83
N VAL A 1051 43.19 18.61 -38.86
CA VAL A 1051 44.35 18.24 -39.70
C VAL A 1051 45.02 19.50 -40.29
N LEU A 1052 44.23 20.43 -40.83
CA LEU A 1052 44.72 21.68 -41.39
C LEU A 1052 45.33 22.59 -40.32
N ASN A 1053 44.70 22.72 -39.15
CA ASN A 1053 45.21 23.57 -38.08
C ASN A 1053 46.48 23.00 -37.43
N TYR A 1054 46.58 21.68 -37.24
CA TYR A 1054 47.81 20.99 -36.83
C TYR A 1054 48.97 21.29 -37.81
N LYS A 1055 48.73 21.18 -39.13
CA LYS A 1055 49.75 21.47 -40.16
C LYS A 1055 50.16 22.95 -40.17
N ARG A 1056 49.21 23.87 -39.99
CA ARG A 1056 49.48 25.31 -39.86
C ARG A 1056 50.32 25.64 -38.63
N ALA A 1057 49.99 25.06 -37.47
CA ALA A 1057 50.72 25.29 -36.23
C ALA A 1057 52.14 24.68 -36.24
N SER A 1058 52.30 23.49 -36.83
CA SER A 1058 53.59 22.78 -36.88
C SER A 1058 54.51 23.28 -38.00
N TRP A 1059 54.04 23.23 -39.25
CA TRP A 1059 54.93 23.17 -40.41
C TRP A 1059 55.03 24.49 -41.17
N ASN A 1060 54.04 25.39 -41.09
CA ASN A 1060 54.09 26.67 -41.81
C ASN A 1060 55.27 27.56 -41.34
N SER A 1061 55.52 27.60 -40.03
CA SER A 1061 56.64 28.35 -39.44
C SER A 1061 58.01 27.89 -39.97
N ILE A 1062 58.19 26.57 -40.11
CA ILE A 1062 59.41 25.97 -40.67
C ILE A 1062 59.50 26.19 -42.18
N VAL A 1063 58.40 26.01 -42.92
CA VAL A 1063 58.36 26.23 -44.38
C VAL A 1063 58.66 27.69 -44.73
N LEU A 1064 58.28 28.67 -43.90
CA LEU A 1064 58.62 30.08 -44.11
C LEU A 1064 60.14 30.35 -44.19
N TYR A 1065 61.01 29.56 -43.54
CA TYR A 1065 62.46 29.68 -43.71
C TYR A 1065 62.93 29.32 -45.13
N LEU A 1066 62.14 28.53 -45.87
CA LEU A 1066 62.41 28.07 -47.25
C LEU A 1066 61.77 28.95 -48.33
N MET A 1067 60.82 29.81 -47.94
CA MET A 1067 60.04 30.70 -48.82
C MET A 1067 60.82 31.97 -49.19
N GLU A 1068 60.39 32.65 -50.26
CA GLU A 1068 61.21 33.65 -50.97
C GLU A 1068 61.11 35.08 -50.43
N ASP A 1069 60.12 35.37 -49.57
CA ASP A 1069 59.86 36.72 -49.06
C ASP A 1069 61.04 37.29 -48.26
N GLY A 1070 61.32 38.57 -48.50
CA GLY A 1070 62.41 39.33 -47.87
C GLY A 1070 63.81 39.10 -48.45
N VAL A 1071 63.97 38.34 -49.55
CA VAL A 1071 65.29 38.05 -50.14
C VAL A 1071 65.74 39.10 -51.19
N GLN A 1072 64.82 39.92 -51.72
CA GLN A 1072 65.11 40.92 -52.74
C GLN A 1072 65.17 42.35 -52.17
N HIS A 1073 66.34 42.99 -52.25
CA HIS A 1073 66.40 44.46 -52.32
C HIS A 1073 66.12 44.89 -53.76
N PRO A 1074 65.28 45.94 -54.00
CA PRO A 1074 65.00 46.42 -55.35
C PRO A 1074 66.26 47.04 -55.97
N GLY A 1075 66.96 46.27 -56.82
CA GLY A 1075 68.15 46.71 -57.55
C GLY A 1075 69.37 45.77 -57.53
N SER A 1076 69.32 44.60 -56.89
CA SER A 1076 70.45 43.63 -56.95
C SER A 1076 69.99 42.18 -57.16
N ASN A 1077 70.63 41.51 -58.14
CA ASN A 1077 70.37 40.10 -58.47
C ASN A 1077 71.23 39.10 -57.67
N SER A 1078 71.99 39.54 -56.65
CA SER A 1078 72.85 38.64 -55.85
C SER A 1078 72.25 38.33 -54.47
N VAL A 1079 71.76 37.10 -54.28
CA VAL A 1079 71.30 36.61 -52.97
C VAL A 1079 72.47 36.54 -51.98
N SER A 1080 72.29 37.05 -50.76
CA SER A 1080 73.33 37.01 -49.73
C SER A 1080 73.57 35.57 -49.22
N ARG A 1081 74.76 35.04 -49.47
CA ARG A 1081 75.24 33.72 -48.97
C ARG A 1081 75.08 33.57 -47.45
N ASN A 1082 75.19 34.65 -46.68
CA ASN A 1082 75.03 34.61 -45.23
C ASN A 1082 73.57 34.39 -44.82
N VAL A 1083 72.61 35.04 -45.50
CA VAL A 1083 71.17 34.90 -45.23
C VAL A 1083 70.68 33.49 -45.56
N LEU A 1084 71.14 32.91 -46.67
CA LEU A 1084 70.83 31.50 -47.00
C LEU A 1084 71.37 30.53 -45.94
N LYS A 1085 72.62 30.73 -45.49
CA LYS A 1085 73.25 29.92 -44.44
C LYS A 1085 72.52 30.02 -43.09
N GLU A 1086 72.03 31.21 -42.75
CA GLU A 1086 71.26 31.45 -41.53
C GLU A 1086 69.87 30.79 -41.60
N ARG A 1087 69.12 31.00 -42.69
CA ARG A 1087 67.82 30.33 -42.92
C ARG A 1087 67.93 28.80 -42.90
N LEU A 1088 68.95 28.22 -43.55
CA LEU A 1088 69.19 26.78 -43.52
C LEU A 1088 69.50 26.27 -42.10
N ARG A 1089 70.22 27.05 -41.29
CA ARG A 1089 70.53 26.69 -39.90
C ARG A 1089 69.27 26.71 -39.02
N SER A 1090 68.44 27.75 -39.15
CA SER A 1090 67.17 27.85 -38.42
C SER A 1090 66.19 26.76 -38.82
N PHE A 1091 66.10 26.44 -40.11
CA PHE A 1091 65.32 25.30 -40.61
C PHE A 1091 65.77 23.97 -39.97
N ASN A 1092 67.07 23.65 -39.98
CA ASN A 1092 67.57 22.39 -39.43
C ASN A 1092 67.28 22.26 -37.92
N VAL A 1093 67.46 23.34 -37.14
CA VAL A 1093 67.18 23.33 -35.70
C VAL A 1093 65.68 23.11 -35.43
N ALA A 1094 64.81 23.85 -36.12
CA ALA A 1094 63.36 23.70 -35.95
C ALA A 1094 62.85 22.32 -36.43
N PHE A 1095 63.42 21.78 -37.51
CA PHE A 1095 63.09 20.44 -38.00
C PHE A 1095 63.51 19.35 -36.99
N GLU A 1096 64.70 19.47 -36.40
CA GLU A 1096 65.19 18.54 -35.36
C GLU A 1096 64.32 18.57 -34.10
N GLU A 1097 63.82 19.75 -33.71
CA GLU A 1097 62.90 19.93 -32.59
C GLU A 1097 61.51 19.33 -32.87
N ILE A 1098 60.94 19.57 -34.07
CA ILE A 1098 59.65 18.98 -34.46
C ILE A 1098 59.76 17.46 -34.65
N TYR A 1099 60.82 16.94 -35.29
CA TYR A 1099 61.05 15.50 -35.42
C TYR A 1099 61.13 14.83 -34.04
N LYS A 1100 61.91 15.39 -33.11
CA LYS A 1100 62.03 14.86 -31.75
C LYS A 1100 60.71 14.87 -30.99
N THR A 1101 59.87 15.87 -31.24
CA THR A 1101 58.58 16.04 -30.55
C THR A 1101 57.50 15.15 -31.16
N GLN A 1102 57.32 15.17 -32.48
CA GLN A 1102 56.21 14.50 -33.18
C GLN A 1102 56.45 13.00 -33.44
N THR A 1103 57.68 12.50 -33.30
CA THR A 1103 57.92 11.04 -33.21
C THR A 1103 57.36 10.43 -31.92
N SER A 1104 57.28 11.22 -30.83
CA SER A 1104 56.67 10.80 -29.56
C SER A 1104 55.13 10.88 -29.53
N TRP A 1105 54.49 11.39 -30.59
CA TRP A 1105 53.04 11.46 -30.72
C TRP A 1105 52.49 10.16 -31.32
N ILE A 1106 51.19 9.90 -31.18
CA ILE A 1106 50.58 8.62 -31.58
C ILE A 1106 49.37 8.86 -32.48
N VAL A 1107 49.35 8.22 -33.65
CA VAL A 1107 48.11 7.93 -34.40
C VAL A 1107 47.93 6.41 -34.44
N HIS A 1108 46.78 5.92 -33.97
CA HIS A 1108 46.50 4.48 -33.93
C HIS A 1108 45.96 3.91 -35.26
N ASP A 1109 45.23 4.71 -36.03
CA ASP A 1109 44.80 4.35 -37.39
C ASP A 1109 46.00 4.47 -38.34
N SER A 1110 46.48 3.34 -38.87
CA SER A 1110 47.66 3.32 -39.74
C SER A 1110 47.43 4.07 -41.05
N ARG A 1111 46.21 4.05 -41.60
CA ARG A 1111 45.89 4.78 -42.85
C ARG A 1111 45.95 6.27 -42.61
N LEU A 1112 45.30 6.76 -41.55
CA LEU A 1112 45.36 8.17 -41.15
C LEU A 1112 46.81 8.60 -40.89
N ARG A 1113 47.60 7.77 -40.20
CA ARG A 1113 49.01 8.06 -39.92
C ARG A 1113 49.82 8.22 -41.20
N ASP A 1114 49.65 7.32 -42.15
CA ASP A 1114 50.42 7.32 -43.40
C ASP A 1114 49.94 8.42 -44.36
N ASP A 1115 48.64 8.73 -44.41
CA ASP A 1115 48.08 9.92 -45.09
C ASP A 1115 48.65 11.24 -44.52
N LEU A 1116 48.80 11.34 -43.20
CA LEU A 1116 49.43 12.48 -42.53
C LEU A 1116 50.92 12.61 -42.89
N ARG A 1117 51.67 11.50 -42.86
CA ARG A 1117 53.10 11.45 -43.26
C ARG A 1117 53.28 11.87 -44.73
N ILE A 1118 52.49 11.31 -45.64
CA ILE A 1118 52.49 11.65 -47.06
C ILE A 1118 52.17 13.13 -47.26
N SER A 1119 51.11 13.64 -46.62
CA SER A 1119 50.70 15.03 -46.78
C SER A 1119 51.70 16.03 -46.18
N THR A 1120 52.36 15.72 -45.06
CA THR A 1120 53.47 16.53 -44.53
C THR A 1120 54.68 16.48 -45.46
N SER A 1121 55.01 15.32 -46.05
CA SER A 1121 56.10 15.20 -47.03
C SER A 1121 55.84 16.02 -48.29
N LEU A 1122 54.59 16.01 -48.81
CA LEU A 1122 54.15 16.87 -49.92
C LEU A 1122 54.19 18.37 -49.60
N GLN A 1123 54.13 18.77 -48.32
CA GLN A 1123 54.28 20.16 -47.90
C GLN A 1123 55.75 20.58 -47.74
N VAL A 1124 56.57 19.75 -47.10
CA VAL A 1124 57.94 20.10 -46.69
C VAL A 1124 58.96 19.80 -47.80
N ILE A 1125 58.90 18.63 -48.44
CA ILE A 1125 59.95 18.16 -49.33
C ILE A 1125 60.01 18.96 -50.65
N PRO A 1126 58.91 19.38 -51.31
CA PRO A 1126 59.00 20.25 -52.49
C PRO A 1126 59.59 21.63 -52.16
N ALA A 1127 59.21 22.23 -51.02
CA ALA A 1127 59.78 23.50 -50.55
C ALA A 1127 61.28 23.35 -50.27
N TYR A 1128 61.70 22.24 -49.64
CA TYR A 1128 63.11 21.97 -49.37
C TYR A 1128 63.89 21.69 -50.66
N ARG A 1129 63.37 20.87 -51.60
CA ARG A 1129 63.99 20.61 -52.91
C ARG A 1129 64.21 21.92 -53.69
N ALA A 1130 63.25 22.85 -53.68
CA ALA A 1130 63.38 24.16 -54.31
C ALA A 1130 64.41 25.08 -53.60
N PHE A 1131 64.47 25.08 -52.27
CA PHE A 1131 65.47 25.83 -51.51
C PHE A 1131 66.90 25.25 -51.66
N PHE A 1132 67.02 23.92 -51.60
CA PHE A 1132 68.24 23.15 -51.79
C PHE A 1132 68.85 23.40 -53.18
N GLY A 1133 68.04 23.32 -54.25
CA GLY A 1133 68.51 23.59 -55.62
C GLY A 1133 69.07 25.01 -55.81
N ARG A 1134 68.48 26.01 -55.13
CA ARG A 1134 69.01 27.39 -55.10
C ARG A 1134 70.30 27.51 -54.26
N CYS A 1135 70.40 26.78 -53.15
CA CYS A 1135 71.58 26.78 -52.29
C CYS A 1135 72.79 26.06 -52.92
N ASN A 1136 72.58 24.97 -53.64
CA ASN A 1136 73.64 24.15 -54.24
C ASN A 1136 74.53 24.96 -55.22
N ASN A 1137 73.94 25.95 -55.91
CA ASN A 1137 74.66 26.86 -56.81
C ASN A 1137 75.53 27.91 -56.07
N HIS A 1138 75.40 28.04 -54.75
CA HIS A 1138 75.96 29.16 -53.97
C HIS A 1138 76.63 28.76 -52.65
N VAL A 1139 76.46 27.53 -52.16
CA VAL A 1139 76.92 27.03 -50.85
C VAL A 1139 77.62 25.70 -51.06
N SER A 1140 78.74 25.46 -50.36
CA SER A 1140 79.48 24.18 -50.44
C SER A 1140 78.77 23.08 -49.65
N ASP A 1141 78.79 21.85 -50.18
CA ASP A 1141 78.18 20.63 -49.62
C ASP A 1141 78.38 20.45 -48.11
N LYS A 1142 79.55 20.85 -47.58
CA LYS A 1142 79.95 20.79 -46.17
C LYS A 1142 79.05 21.59 -45.20
N LEU A 1143 78.12 22.39 -45.71
CA LEU A 1143 77.18 23.18 -44.91
C LEU A 1143 75.75 22.61 -44.93
N ILE A 1144 75.49 21.53 -45.67
CA ILE A 1144 74.17 20.91 -45.78
C ILE A 1144 74.12 19.66 -44.90
N LYS A 1145 73.28 19.68 -43.85
CA LYS A 1145 73.19 18.59 -42.86
C LYS A 1145 72.37 17.40 -43.35
N TYR A 1146 71.38 17.63 -44.21
CA TYR A 1146 70.43 16.63 -44.71
C TYR A 1146 70.18 16.83 -46.21
N THR A 1147 70.09 15.74 -46.97
CA THR A 1147 69.56 15.76 -48.34
C THR A 1147 68.02 15.75 -48.32
N PRO A 1148 67.35 16.07 -49.44
CA PRO A 1148 65.89 15.92 -49.53
C PRO A 1148 65.40 14.50 -49.19
N ASP A 1149 66.20 13.48 -49.51
CA ASP A 1149 65.82 12.08 -49.37
C ASP A 1149 66.05 11.59 -47.93
N ASP A 1150 67.05 12.14 -47.21
CA ASP A 1150 67.19 11.98 -45.75
C ASP A 1150 65.95 12.54 -45.03
N LEU A 1151 65.50 13.74 -45.40
CA LEU A 1151 64.31 14.37 -44.81
C LEU A 1151 63.02 13.59 -45.15
N GLU A 1152 62.89 13.08 -46.37
CA GLU A 1152 61.74 12.26 -46.78
C GLU A 1152 61.70 10.94 -45.98
N GLY A 1153 62.86 10.33 -45.69
CA GLY A 1153 62.98 9.22 -44.75
C GLY A 1153 62.57 9.59 -43.31
N PHE A 1154 63.06 10.70 -42.77
CA PHE A 1154 62.72 11.14 -41.41
C PHE A 1154 61.24 11.51 -41.23
N LEU A 1155 60.54 11.96 -42.27
CA LEU A 1155 59.11 12.23 -42.18
C LEU A 1155 58.25 10.95 -42.07
N LEU A 1156 58.79 9.79 -42.47
CA LEU A 1156 58.14 8.49 -42.27
C LEU A 1156 58.23 8.00 -40.81
N ASP A 1157 59.17 8.49 -40.00
CA ASP A 1157 59.29 8.13 -38.58
C ASP A 1157 58.18 8.70 -37.69
N LEU A 1158 57.43 9.70 -38.17
CA LEU A 1158 56.51 10.50 -37.36
C LEU A 1158 55.33 9.67 -36.84
N PHE A 1159 54.82 10.08 -35.67
CA PHE A 1159 53.59 9.59 -35.02
C PHE A 1159 53.60 8.11 -34.57
N GLU A 1160 54.76 7.56 -34.22
CA GLU A 1160 54.92 6.17 -33.75
C GLU A 1160 54.90 5.99 -32.22
N GLY A 1161 54.80 7.07 -31.45
CA GLY A 1161 54.81 7.06 -29.99
C GLY A 1161 56.19 6.84 -29.35
N SER A 1162 57.26 6.78 -30.14
CA SER A 1162 58.64 6.62 -29.68
C SER A 1162 59.46 7.88 -29.99
N PRO A 1163 59.93 8.65 -28.99
CA PRO A 1163 60.75 9.83 -29.25
C PRO A 1163 62.09 9.43 -29.86
N LYS A 1164 62.26 9.70 -31.16
CA LYS A 1164 63.51 9.52 -31.89
C LYS A 1164 64.26 10.86 -31.92
N SER A 1165 65.59 10.84 -31.88
CA SER A 1165 66.40 12.05 -32.00
C SER A 1165 67.47 11.88 -33.06
N LEU A 1166 67.53 12.80 -34.01
CA LEU A 1166 68.63 12.87 -34.97
C LEU A 1166 69.92 13.20 -34.21
N ALA A 1167 70.76 12.19 -34.00
CA ALA A 1167 72.02 12.35 -33.31
C ALA A 1167 72.93 13.35 -34.04
N ASN A 1168 73.88 13.96 -33.31
CA ASN A 1168 74.80 14.94 -33.88
C ASN A 1168 75.72 14.30 -34.94
N THR A 1169 75.27 14.30 -36.19
CA THR A 1169 76.08 14.02 -37.37
C THR A 1169 77.15 15.11 -37.46
N ASN A 1170 78.41 14.70 -37.30
CA ASN A 1170 79.54 15.60 -37.53
C ASN A 1170 79.48 16.12 -38.97
N TRP A 1171 79.74 17.43 -39.12
CA TRP A 1171 79.77 18.15 -40.39
C TRP A 1171 80.60 17.39 -41.45
N ARG A 1172 80.04 17.24 -42.66
CA ARG A 1172 80.75 16.63 -43.81
C ARG A 1172 81.87 17.51 -44.36
#